data_AF-A0A4Z0YXF2-F1
#
_entry.id   AF-A0A4Z0YXF2-F1
#
_cell.length_a   1.000
_cell.length_b   1.000
_cell.length_c   1.000
_cell.angle_alpha   90.00
_cell.angle_beta   90.00
_cell.angle_gamma   90.00
#
_symmetry.space_group_name_H-M   'P 1'
#
loop_
_entity.id
_entity.type
_entity.pdbx_description
1 polymer ?
#
loop_
_entity_poly.entity_id
_entity_poly.type
_entity_poly.pdbx_seq_one_letter_code
_entity_poly.pdbx_strand_id
1 'polypeptide(L)'
;MKEIRPSYVHLHDTTSETRCLLASPQQRHVFYTFPPLALDNIPEVHNWYSQEDPNRCRALLTEGTWSPAVSSPHDAQKWEPNGCRMVEYSSGAIHDCLAGRKFVLAGDSTIRQIFWAAARKLDPKLAAAELKEIVAADEKHRDLSFNAEGVKLEFIWDPWLNSTTLKDTLDAFHALPSSAREPTLVKKEEESPALIVLGSPGLWAARYGGDDYMALFKDGINTISSYLSLASQGSTTRSSSLSALPSRNEGYSSAPNHILLTPVQEPTYSALSNKRTETITPERIDEMNDYLSHLPSNQTSHVVWAFNRMTEESGQFFESDGLHVDDNIADRKIDIVLNSHCNNPAVLEDRSFKGTCCIEEPSNYLFNLALIFLCAVMLYTPRAQSMPKFIRPELLTATRDILVTLAWCWLCDGTLQFSKVERHYRQGAFIIICLFWLVGSSSVLHKLVGSAGDVPWSAVKDSKKEIANNNEEHKFLSRDQTDEIKGLMQGIILLYHFNYASQTLWVYKLVRVLISMYFFLSAYGHTLYLLRTGDYSFKRVAVVLFRTNALSALLPFMMGTSYSSYYFAPAVTFYYLVIYMMLRTLKESNYDPWPLGMKVLATASFTSMFITTPGFLEMATDVLGTVFRMSFDVQELRFRLALDRYIVFVGVTVASLVHTATLTDAREVFTTKGSPRLFDSGRFRFWIICSTGLALFLFVTQSGLSSKQSYNAAHPYISWIPVLALVTLRNLYTPAQKIFLAIPAALGRISLETYVLQYHIWLGGDATARLTLGGFENASFPLFLIEKALITTLFLGMAALTHRATRTFAGTLSEVGFLVLLVALWVGNLIYT
;
A
#
# COMPACT_ATOMS: atom_id res chain seq x y z
N MET A 1 -35.83 4.31 -49.05
CA MET A 1 -36.86 4.49 -50.11
C MET A 1 -37.61 3.19 -50.20
N LYS A 2 -38.92 3.15 -49.85
CA LYS A 2 -39.76 1.92 -49.77
C LYS A 2 -39.24 0.88 -48.72
N GLU A 3 -39.88 -0.21 -48.31
CA GLU A 3 -41.28 -0.66 -48.00
C GLU A 3 -41.16 -2.05 -47.28
N ILE A 4 -42.12 -2.66 -46.56
CA ILE A 4 -43.55 -2.37 -46.25
C ILE A 4 -43.95 -2.77 -44.79
N ARG A 5 -45.04 -3.53 -44.57
CA ARG A 5 -45.54 -4.19 -43.33
C ARG A 5 -46.30 -5.49 -43.77
N PRO A 6 -47.09 -6.28 -43.00
CA PRO A 6 -47.25 -6.52 -41.54
C PRO A 6 -47.33 -8.04 -41.21
N SER A 7 -48.08 -8.41 -40.13
CA SER A 7 -48.78 -9.71 -39.90
C SER A 7 -48.02 -10.86 -39.20
N TYR A 8 -48.61 -11.65 -38.27
CA TYR A 8 -49.80 -11.47 -37.39
C TYR A 8 -49.86 -12.61 -36.31
N VAL A 9 -50.73 -12.45 -35.30
CA VAL A 9 -51.54 -13.49 -34.60
C VAL A 9 -50.99 -14.22 -33.33
N HIS A 10 -51.76 -14.03 -32.24
CA HIS A 10 -52.07 -14.83 -31.02
C HIS A 10 -50.99 -15.54 -30.14
N LEU A 11 -51.29 -15.95 -28.89
CA LEU A 11 -51.97 -15.33 -27.71
C LEU A 11 -51.95 -16.34 -26.54
N HIS A 12 -51.55 -15.95 -25.32
CA HIS A 12 -52.02 -16.38 -23.98
C HIS A 12 -50.92 -16.21 -22.91
N ASP A 13 -51.21 -16.21 -21.60
CA ASP A 13 -52.02 -15.26 -20.80
C ASP A 13 -51.68 -15.47 -19.29
N THR A 14 -52.03 -14.50 -18.42
CA THR A 14 -51.98 -14.55 -16.93
C THR A 14 -50.58 -14.64 -16.29
N THR A 15 -50.25 -14.07 -15.13
CA THR A 15 -50.84 -13.04 -14.23
C THR A 15 -49.74 -12.64 -13.20
N SER A 16 -49.63 -11.44 -12.62
CA SER A 16 -50.24 -10.12 -12.88
C SER A 16 -49.61 -9.08 -11.95
N GLU A 17 -49.39 -7.83 -12.40
CA GLU A 17 -49.11 -6.71 -11.48
C GLU A 17 -50.37 -6.29 -10.69
N THR A 18 -50.19 -5.61 -9.56
CA THR A 18 -51.25 -4.74 -8.98
C THR A 18 -50.65 -3.40 -8.60
N ARG A 19 -51.05 -2.33 -9.32
CA ARG A 19 -50.62 -0.96 -9.06
C ARG A 19 -51.68 -0.21 -8.27
N CYS A 20 -51.25 0.65 -7.34
CA CYS A 20 -52.03 1.80 -6.91
C CYS A 20 -51.25 3.09 -7.20
N LEU A 21 -51.72 3.84 -8.19
CA LEU A 21 -51.33 5.24 -8.43
C LEU A 21 -52.21 6.15 -7.56
N LEU A 22 -51.64 7.25 -7.04
CA LEU A 22 -52.43 8.46 -6.74
C LEU A 22 -51.55 9.73 -6.83
N ALA A 23 -52.21 10.84 -7.14
CA ALA A 23 -51.68 12.07 -7.74
C ALA A 23 -50.55 12.83 -6.98
N SER A 24 -49.87 13.71 -7.72
CA SER A 24 -48.99 14.76 -7.18
C SER A 24 -49.76 16.06 -6.89
N PRO A 25 -49.16 17.07 -6.22
CA PRO A 25 -48.44 18.08 -7.01
C PRO A 25 -47.12 18.61 -6.41
N GLN A 26 -46.17 18.87 -7.32
CA GLN A 26 -45.11 19.90 -7.29
C GLN A 26 -44.57 20.42 -5.94
N GLN A 27 -43.38 19.93 -5.54
CA GLN A 27 -42.30 20.78 -5.02
C GLN A 27 -40.94 20.23 -5.47
N ARG A 28 -40.18 21.02 -6.26
CA ARG A 28 -38.88 20.60 -6.81
C ARG A 28 -37.75 20.80 -5.79
N HIS A 29 -37.47 19.79 -4.97
CA HIS A 29 -36.15 19.66 -4.35
C HIS A 29 -35.23 18.83 -5.26
N VAL A 30 -34.18 19.46 -5.76
CA VAL A 30 -33.14 18.77 -6.56
C VAL A 30 -32.27 17.95 -5.60
N PHE A 31 -32.67 16.71 -5.36
CA PHE A 31 -31.75 15.71 -4.82
C PHE A 31 -30.70 15.40 -5.88
N TYR A 32 -29.44 15.74 -5.58
CA TYR A 32 -28.30 15.06 -6.21
C TYR A 32 -28.17 13.65 -5.60
N THR A 33 -29.15 12.80 -5.89
CA THR A 33 -28.88 11.35 -5.94
C THR A 33 -27.82 11.16 -6.99
N PHE A 34 -26.63 10.70 -6.59
CA PHE A 34 -25.80 9.94 -7.52
C PHE A 34 -26.70 8.82 -8.09
N PRO A 35 -26.76 8.62 -9.40
CA PRO A 35 -27.44 7.44 -9.92
C PRO A 35 -26.77 6.20 -9.29
N PRO A 36 -27.50 5.10 -9.07
CA PRO A 36 -26.84 3.82 -8.97
C PRO A 36 -26.07 3.64 -10.27
N LEU A 37 -24.74 3.69 -10.21
CA LEU A 37 -23.91 3.21 -11.31
C LEU A 37 -24.28 1.74 -11.49
N ALA A 38 -24.68 1.36 -12.70
CA ALA A 38 -24.92 -0.03 -13.06
C ALA A 38 -23.58 -0.78 -13.01
N LEU A 39 -23.23 -1.23 -11.81
CA LEU A 39 -22.04 -2.02 -11.51
C LEU A 39 -22.14 -3.43 -12.10
N ASP A 40 -23.30 -3.80 -12.66
CA ASP A 40 -23.61 -5.09 -13.25
C ASP A 40 -22.74 -5.43 -14.48
N ASN A 41 -22.21 -4.42 -15.19
CA ASN A 41 -21.46 -4.59 -16.45
C ASN A 41 -19.94 -4.32 -16.34
N ILE A 42 -19.39 -4.25 -15.12
CA ILE A 42 -17.94 -4.19 -14.84
C ILE A 42 -17.37 -5.44 -14.10
N PRO A 43 -18.14 -6.42 -13.54
CA PRO A 43 -17.57 -7.44 -12.69
C PRO A 43 -17.05 -8.67 -13.46
N GLU A 44 -17.54 -8.95 -14.68
CA GLU A 44 -17.33 -10.24 -15.35
C GLU A 44 -15.86 -10.61 -15.51
N VAL A 45 -15.04 -9.74 -16.12
CA VAL A 45 -13.60 -10.02 -16.35
C VAL A 45 -12.83 -10.25 -15.03
N HIS A 46 -13.22 -9.57 -13.94
CA HIS A 46 -12.60 -9.75 -12.63
C HIS A 46 -13.11 -11.00 -11.90
N ASN A 47 -14.40 -11.34 -12.04
CA ASN A 47 -14.98 -12.58 -11.50
C ASN A 47 -14.27 -13.80 -12.09
N TRP A 48 -14.04 -13.86 -13.40
CA TRP A 48 -13.34 -14.99 -14.03
C TRP A 48 -11.93 -15.21 -13.44
N TYR A 49 -11.11 -14.17 -13.37
CA TYR A 49 -9.75 -14.26 -12.83
C TYR A 49 -9.65 -14.39 -11.29
N SER A 50 -10.72 -14.13 -10.52
CA SER A 50 -10.73 -14.31 -9.06
C SER A 50 -11.38 -15.63 -8.63
N GLN A 51 -12.28 -16.20 -9.42
CA GLN A 51 -12.89 -17.50 -9.16
C GLN A 51 -11.97 -18.67 -9.55
N GLU A 52 -11.12 -18.52 -10.56
CA GLU A 52 -10.17 -19.58 -10.98
C GLU A 52 -8.84 -19.61 -10.19
N ASP A 53 -8.46 -18.55 -9.48
CA ASP A 53 -7.21 -18.49 -8.69
C ASP A 53 -7.33 -17.54 -7.47
N PRO A 54 -8.10 -17.91 -6.42
CA PRO A 54 -8.37 -17.04 -5.27
C PRO A 54 -7.10 -16.74 -4.44
N ASN A 55 -6.18 -17.70 -4.33
CA ASN A 55 -4.95 -17.56 -3.54
C ASN A 55 -3.76 -17.01 -4.35
N ARG A 56 -3.97 -16.65 -5.63
CA ARG A 56 -2.93 -16.19 -6.57
C ARG A 56 -1.76 -17.17 -6.71
N CYS A 57 -2.04 -18.47 -6.71
CA CYS A 57 -1.04 -19.53 -6.90
C CYS A 57 -0.79 -19.84 -8.38
N ARG A 58 -1.84 -19.92 -9.19
CA ARG A 58 -1.71 -20.18 -10.63
C ARG A 58 -0.93 -19.04 -11.28
N ALA A 59 -1.27 -17.79 -10.96
CA ALA A 59 -0.54 -16.60 -11.42
C ALA A 59 0.98 -16.68 -11.16
N LEU A 60 1.39 -17.05 -9.94
CA LEU A 60 2.80 -17.26 -9.56
C LEU A 60 3.52 -18.30 -10.42
N LEU A 61 2.84 -19.40 -10.74
CA LEU A 61 3.42 -20.50 -11.51
C LEU A 61 3.38 -20.27 -13.02
N THR A 62 2.47 -19.44 -13.54
CA THR A 62 2.24 -19.30 -15.00
C THR A 62 2.73 -18.00 -15.63
N GLU A 63 2.67 -16.86 -14.95
CA GLU A 63 2.87 -15.55 -15.57
C GLU A 63 3.69 -14.58 -14.72
N GLY A 64 4.35 -13.64 -15.39
CA GLY A 64 5.05 -12.52 -14.77
C GLY A 64 5.83 -11.72 -15.81
N THR A 65 6.56 -10.70 -15.33
CA THR A 65 7.44 -9.87 -16.14
C THR A 65 8.72 -9.53 -15.37
N TRP A 66 9.79 -9.14 -16.08
CA TRP A 66 11.00 -8.61 -15.45
C TRP A 66 10.81 -7.16 -15.00
N SER A 67 11.25 -6.85 -13.78
CA SER A 67 11.32 -5.50 -13.25
C SER A 67 12.12 -4.60 -14.21
N PRO A 68 11.69 -3.35 -14.49
CA PRO A 68 12.40 -2.44 -15.39
C PRO A 68 13.86 -2.25 -14.98
N ALA A 69 14.79 -2.41 -15.93
CA ALA A 69 16.22 -2.37 -15.68
C ALA A 69 16.65 -1.14 -14.85
N VAL A 70 17.23 -1.39 -13.68
CA VAL A 70 17.59 -0.34 -12.72
C VAL A 70 18.88 0.34 -13.16
N SER A 71 18.96 1.68 -13.05
CA SER A 71 20.17 2.45 -13.37
C SER A 71 21.27 2.36 -12.29
N SER A 72 21.37 1.22 -11.61
CA SER A 72 22.21 0.96 -10.44
C SER A 72 22.85 -0.42 -10.60
N PRO A 73 24.20 -0.53 -10.71
CA PRO A 73 24.88 -1.82 -10.91
C PRO A 73 24.75 -2.84 -9.76
N HIS A 74 24.04 -2.50 -8.69
CA HIS A 74 23.87 -3.34 -7.50
C HIS A 74 22.45 -3.88 -7.32
N ASP A 75 21.48 -3.37 -8.09
CA ASP A 75 20.07 -3.78 -8.01
C ASP A 75 19.76 -4.74 -9.16
N ALA A 76 19.95 -6.04 -8.93
CA ALA A 76 19.61 -7.08 -9.92
C ALA A 76 18.10 -7.04 -10.27
N GLN A 77 17.78 -7.31 -11.54
CA GLN A 77 16.38 -7.40 -11.97
C GLN A 77 15.65 -8.52 -11.22
N LYS A 78 14.42 -8.23 -10.83
CA LYS A 78 13.52 -9.15 -10.13
C LYS A 78 12.42 -9.63 -11.06
N TRP A 79 11.99 -10.86 -10.85
CA TRP A 79 10.78 -11.38 -11.49
C TRP A 79 9.56 -10.89 -10.71
N GLU A 80 8.52 -10.45 -11.40
CA GLU A 80 7.29 -9.93 -10.80
C GLU A 80 6.09 -10.66 -11.41
N PRO A 81 5.46 -11.61 -10.68
CA PRO A 81 4.27 -12.32 -11.12
C PRO A 81 3.09 -11.37 -11.38
N ASN A 82 2.23 -11.71 -12.33
CA ASN A 82 1.07 -10.88 -12.67
C ASN A 82 0.07 -10.86 -11.49
N GLY A 83 -0.37 -9.66 -11.07
CA GLY A 83 -1.37 -9.48 -10.03
C GLY A 83 -1.03 -9.89 -8.58
N CYS A 84 0.16 -10.42 -8.28
CA CYS A 84 0.58 -10.79 -6.92
C CYS A 84 2.08 -10.56 -6.65
N ARG A 85 2.48 -10.61 -5.38
CA ARG A 85 3.87 -10.39 -4.94
C ARG A 85 4.50 -11.64 -4.37
N MET A 86 5.71 -11.93 -4.81
CA MET A 86 6.57 -13.01 -4.28
C MET A 86 7.55 -12.46 -3.24
N VAL A 87 7.83 -13.27 -2.21
CA VAL A 87 8.82 -13.01 -1.17
C VAL A 87 10.19 -13.50 -1.64
N GLU A 88 11.24 -12.69 -1.46
CA GLU A 88 12.62 -13.18 -1.58
C GLU A 88 13.01 -13.90 -0.27
N TYR A 89 13.23 -15.21 -0.35
CA TYR A 89 13.47 -16.03 0.83
C TYR A 89 14.91 -15.88 1.34
N SER A 90 15.06 -15.63 2.64
CA SER A 90 16.33 -15.71 3.37
C SER A 90 16.56 -17.13 3.89
N SER A 91 17.81 -17.52 4.12
CA SER A 91 18.19 -18.84 4.67
C SER A 91 17.32 -19.25 5.86
N GLY A 92 17.22 -18.41 6.90
CA GLY A 92 16.39 -18.65 8.07
C GLY A 92 14.89 -18.84 7.76
N ALA A 93 14.33 -18.13 6.78
CA ALA A 93 12.93 -18.34 6.38
C ALA A 93 12.71 -19.66 5.60
N ILE A 94 13.76 -20.17 4.92
CA ILE A 94 13.74 -21.50 4.31
C ILE A 94 13.89 -22.58 5.37
N HIS A 95 14.80 -22.38 6.34
CA HIS A 95 14.93 -23.22 7.54
C HIS A 95 13.58 -23.37 8.24
N ASP A 96 12.94 -22.26 8.63
CA ASP A 96 11.70 -22.31 9.41
C ASP A 96 10.59 -23.05 8.66
N CYS A 97 10.55 -22.94 7.33
CA CYS A 97 9.61 -23.64 6.45
C CYS A 97 9.86 -25.16 6.31
N LEU A 98 11.13 -25.57 6.17
CA LEU A 98 11.52 -26.91 5.73
C LEU A 98 12.32 -27.73 6.76
N ALA A 99 12.57 -27.19 7.96
CA ALA A 99 13.29 -27.87 9.03
C ALA A 99 12.65 -29.24 9.36
N GLY A 100 13.48 -30.29 9.37
CA GLY A 100 13.03 -31.66 9.61
C GLY A 100 12.19 -32.28 8.49
N ARG A 101 12.24 -31.74 7.27
CA ARG A 101 11.54 -32.29 6.09
C ARG A 101 12.50 -32.49 4.92
N LYS A 102 12.21 -33.46 4.03
CA LYS A 102 12.91 -33.64 2.75
C LYS A 102 12.38 -32.64 1.72
N PHE A 103 13.27 -32.01 0.94
CA PHE A 103 12.96 -31.27 -0.29
C PHE A 103 13.73 -31.94 -1.43
N VAL A 104 13.01 -32.50 -2.40
CA VAL A 104 13.57 -33.32 -3.48
C VAL A 104 13.44 -32.61 -4.83
N LEU A 105 14.49 -32.68 -5.64
CA LEU A 105 14.49 -32.26 -7.03
C LEU A 105 14.92 -33.43 -7.92
N ALA A 106 14.15 -33.81 -8.93
CA ALA A 106 14.47 -34.95 -9.80
C ALA A 106 14.43 -34.54 -11.28
N GLY A 107 15.43 -34.94 -12.05
CA GLY A 107 15.49 -34.62 -13.49
C GLY A 107 16.90 -34.58 -14.05
N ASP A 108 17.12 -33.67 -15.00
CA ASP A 108 18.40 -33.51 -15.72
C ASP A 108 19.30 -32.40 -15.13
N SER A 109 20.28 -31.93 -15.92
CA SER A 109 21.24 -30.92 -15.46
C SER A 109 20.62 -29.53 -15.21
N THR A 110 19.46 -29.22 -15.80
CA THR A 110 18.73 -27.96 -15.53
C THR A 110 18.12 -27.98 -14.13
N ILE A 111 17.53 -29.11 -13.72
CA ILE A 111 17.00 -29.31 -12.37
C ILE A 111 18.11 -29.32 -11.33
N ARG A 112 19.26 -29.91 -11.66
CA ARG A 112 20.46 -29.84 -10.81
C ARG A 112 20.95 -28.39 -10.61
N GLN A 113 20.77 -27.50 -11.59
CA GLN A 113 21.11 -26.08 -11.42
C GLN A 113 20.18 -25.42 -10.38
N ILE A 114 18.89 -25.76 -10.39
CA ILE A 114 17.91 -25.29 -9.39
C ILE A 114 18.22 -25.86 -7.99
N PHE A 115 18.67 -27.11 -7.90
CA PHE A 115 19.19 -27.70 -6.65
C PHE A 115 20.36 -26.88 -6.09
N TRP A 116 21.32 -26.47 -6.93
CA TRP A 116 22.43 -25.63 -6.47
C TRP A 116 21.99 -24.20 -6.09
N ALA A 117 21.01 -23.62 -6.77
CA ALA A 117 20.39 -22.36 -6.36
C ALA A 117 19.72 -22.47 -4.97
N ALA A 118 19.02 -23.58 -4.70
CA ALA A 118 18.45 -23.86 -3.37
C ALA A 118 19.55 -24.03 -2.30
N ALA A 119 20.58 -24.81 -2.59
CA ALA A 119 21.72 -25.03 -1.68
C ALA A 119 22.44 -23.71 -1.34
N ARG A 120 22.65 -22.82 -2.33
CA ARG A 120 23.24 -21.48 -2.12
C ARG A 120 22.39 -20.57 -1.24
N LYS A 121 21.06 -20.65 -1.34
CA LYS A 121 20.15 -19.85 -0.49
C LYS A 121 20.07 -20.37 0.94
N LEU A 122 20.34 -21.66 1.17
CA LEU A 122 20.49 -22.27 2.49
C LEU A 122 21.86 -21.92 3.11
N ASP A 123 22.97 -22.40 2.55
CA ASP A 123 24.33 -22.01 2.95
C ASP A 123 25.22 -21.79 1.71
N PRO A 124 25.54 -20.53 1.36
CA PRO A 124 26.36 -20.21 0.18
C PRO A 124 27.83 -20.60 0.33
N LYS A 125 28.33 -20.87 1.54
CA LYS A 125 29.70 -21.33 1.78
C LYS A 125 29.81 -22.84 1.64
N LEU A 126 28.88 -23.58 2.24
CA LEU A 126 28.83 -25.04 2.14
C LEU A 126 28.55 -25.46 0.69
N ALA A 127 27.56 -24.84 0.03
CA ALA A 127 27.25 -25.12 -1.37
C ALA A 127 28.44 -24.87 -2.30
N ALA A 128 29.21 -23.79 -2.08
CA ALA A 128 30.40 -23.50 -2.87
C ALA A 128 31.58 -24.48 -2.60
N ALA A 129 31.62 -25.10 -1.42
CA ALA A 129 32.60 -26.14 -1.12
C ALA A 129 32.24 -27.48 -1.79
N GLU A 130 31.02 -27.98 -1.57
CA GLU A 130 30.57 -29.26 -2.15
C GLU A 130 30.52 -29.25 -3.68
N LEU A 131 30.04 -28.15 -4.28
CA LEU A 131 30.04 -27.98 -5.75
C LEU A 131 31.45 -28.09 -6.33
N LYS A 132 32.46 -27.56 -5.64
CA LYS A 132 33.86 -27.63 -6.06
C LYS A 132 34.41 -29.06 -6.01
N GLU A 133 34.04 -29.84 -4.99
CA GLU A 133 34.43 -31.25 -4.89
C GLU A 133 33.77 -32.10 -5.98
N ILE A 134 32.48 -31.88 -6.26
CA ILE A 134 31.73 -32.59 -7.31
C ILE A 134 32.26 -32.23 -8.72
N VAL A 135 32.59 -30.97 -8.98
CA VAL A 135 33.24 -30.54 -10.23
C VAL A 135 34.65 -31.14 -10.36
N ALA A 136 35.38 -31.34 -9.27
CA ALA A 136 36.69 -31.98 -9.28
C ALA A 136 36.63 -33.52 -9.47
N ALA A 137 35.53 -34.16 -9.10
CA ALA A 137 35.31 -35.60 -9.26
C ALA A 137 34.82 -36.01 -10.67
N ASP A 138 34.33 -35.05 -11.47
CA ASP A 138 33.69 -35.24 -12.78
C ASP A 138 32.42 -36.14 -12.78
N GLU A 139 31.88 -36.50 -11.61
CA GLU A 139 30.70 -37.35 -11.43
C GLU A 139 29.39 -36.61 -11.74
N LYS A 140 29.20 -36.26 -13.01
CA LYS A 140 28.10 -35.41 -13.50
C LYS A 140 26.72 -36.07 -13.57
N HIS A 141 26.61 -37.39 -13.37
CA HIS A 141 25.35 -38.14 -13.52
C HIS A 141 25.12 -39.03 -12.30
N ARG A 142 24.94 -38.41 -11.13
CA ARG A 142 24.67 -39.09 -9.85
C ARG A 142 23.67 -38.31 -9.00
N ASP A 143 23.04 -39.01 -8.07
CA ASP A 143 22.22 -38.43 -7.01
C ASP A 143 23.08 -37.61 -6.03
N LEU A 144 22.53 -36.54 -5.46
CA LEU A 144 23.20 -35.64 -4.53
C LEU A 144 22.34 -35.43 -3.27
N SER A 145 22.98 -35.20 -2.13
CA SER A 145 22.30 -34.85 -0.87
C SER A 145 23.05 -33.74 -0.15
N PHE A 146 22.39 -32.62 0.09
CA PHE A 146 22.91 -31.44 0.77
C PHE A 146 22.11 -31.21 2.06
N ASN A 147 22.80 -31.05 3.19
CA ASN A 147 22.17 -30.89 4.50
C ASN A 147 22.66 -29.59 5.15
N ALA A 148 21.78 -28.61 5.26
CA ALA A 148 22.10 -27.30 5.84
C ALA A 148 21.01 -26.89 6.85
N GLU A 149 21.44 -26.42 8.02
CA GLU A 149 20.63 -25.93 9.15
C GLU A 149 19.52 -26.85 9.70
N GLY A 150 19.30 -28.03 9.13
CA GLY A 150 18.20 -28.95 9.47
C GLY A 150 17.20 -29.20 8.34
N VAL A 151 17.42 -28.58 7.17
CA VAL A 151 16.74 -28.89 5.91
C VAL A 151 17.52 -29.96 5.15
N LYS A 152 16.84 -31.02 4.69
CA LYS A 152 17.44 -32.07 3.85
C LYS A 152 17.06 -31.84 2.39
N LEU A 153 18.03 -31.42 1.58
CA LEU A 153 17.88 -31.18 0.15
C LEU A 153 18.45 -32.38 -0.63
N GLU A 154 17.64 -33.00 -1.48
CA GLU A 154 18.02 -34.17 -2.27
C GLU A 154 17.86 -33.89 -3.77
N PHE A 155 18.81 -34.33 -4.59
CA PHE A 155 18.69 -34.33 -6.04
C PHE A 155 18.82 -35.75 -6.59
N ILE A 156 17.86 -36.16 -7.42
CA ILE A 156 17.84 -37.46 -8.09
C ILE A 156 18.15 -37.25 -9.58
N TRP A 157 19.19 -37.92 -10.08
CA TRP A 157 19.56 -37.88 -11.49
C TRP A 157 18.65 -38.84 -12.30
N ASP A 158 17.52 -38.32 -12.75
CA ASP A 158 16.50 -39.08 -13.48
C ASP A 158 15.92 -38.27 -14.65
N PRO A 159 16.67 -38.12 -15.76
CA PRO A 159 16.22 -37.35 -16.92
C PRO A 159 15.07 -37.98 -17.71
N TRP A 160 14.61 -39.19 -17.35
CA TRP A 160 13.48 -39.88 -17.99
C TRP A 160 12.27 -40.06 -17.06
N LEU A 161 12.39 -39.69 -15.79
CA LEU A 161 11.40 -39.89 -14.72
C LEU A 161 11.00 -41.37 -14.53
N ASN A 162 11.96 -42.30 -14.66
CA ASN A 162 11.70 -43.75 -14.63
C ASN A 162 12.63 -44.56 -13.70
N SER A 163 13.43 -43.90 -12.85
CA SER A 163 14.28 -44.54 -11.85
C SER A 163 13.47 -45.14 -10.69
N THR A 164 14.02 -46.16 -10.03
CA THR A 164 13.46 -46.70 -8.79
C THR A 164 13.52 -45.67 -7.67
N THR A 165 14.61 -44.91 -7.53
CA THR A 165 14.78 -43.89 -6.49
C THR A 165 13.69 -42.81 -6.55
N LEU A 166 13.36 -42.32 -7.75
CA LEU A 166 12.25 -41.39 -7.92
C LEU A 166 10.91 -42.06 -7.59
N LYS A 167 10.68 -43.30 -8.07
CA LYS A 167 9.44 -44.01 -7.78
C LYS A 167 9.23 -44.22 -6.28
N ASP A 168 10.24 -44.70 -5.55
CA ASP A 168 10.17 -44.92 -4.10
C ASP A 168 9.87 -43.59 -3.35
N THR A 169 10.39 -42.47 -3.86
CA THR A 169 10.10 -41.11 -3.35
C THR A 169 8.66 -40.66 -3.63
N LEU A 170 8.09 -41.03 -4.77
CA LEU A 170 6.70 -40.73 -5.16
C LEU A 170 5.68 -41.65 -4.46
N ASP A 171 5.99 -42.92 -4.28
CA ASP A 171 5.17 -43.86 -3.47
C ASP A 171 5.15 -43.44 -1.98
N ALA A 172 6.21 -42.79 -1.49
CA ALA A 172 6.25 -42.17 -0.16
C ALA A 172 5.59 -40.78 -0.07
N PHE A 173 5.12 -40.19 -1.18
CA PHE A 173 4.53 -38.85 -1.18
C PHE A 173 3.08 -38.85 -0.67
N HIS A 174 2.77 -37.88 0.20
CA HIS A 174 1.44 -37.68 0.76
C HIS A 174 1.08 -36.19 0.75
N ALA A 175 -0.04 -35.79 0.14
CA ALA A 175 -0.42 -34.37 0.04
C ALA A 175 -0.66 -33.66 1.39
N LEU A 176 -0.99 -34.41 2.45
CA LEU A 176 -1.13 -33.90 3.82
C LEU A 176 -0.05 -34.53 4.73
N PRO A 177 0.58 -33.74 5.61
CA PRO A 177 1.61 -34.24 6.52
C PRO A 177 1.04 -35.20 7.58
N SER A 178 1.86 -36.14 8.05
CA SER A 178 1.44 -37.19 8.98
C SER A 178 0.98 -36.68 10.36
N SER A 179 1.32 -35.43 10.70
CA SER A 179 0.83 -34.68 11.87
C SER A 179 -0.69 -34.45 11.86
N ALA A 180 -1.32 -34.44 10.68
CA ALA A 180 -2.76 -34.23 10.50
C ALA A 180 -3.57 -35.54 10.36
N ARG A 181 -2.96 -36.71 10.57
CA ARG A 181 -3.61 -38.03 10.48
C ARG A 181 -4.01 -38.55 11.87
N GLU A 182 -5.00 -39.44 11.92
CA GLU A 182 -5.37 -40.12 13.17
C GLU A 182 -4.20 -40.96 13.73
N PRO A 183 -3.91 -40.91 15.05
CA PRO A 183 -2.71 -41.49 15.64
C PRO A 183 -2.69 -43.03 15.65
N THR A 184 -3.75 -43.69 15.20
CA THR A 184 -3.90 -45.15 15.15
C THR A 184 -3.13 -45.81 14.00
N LEU A 185 -2.71 -45.05 12.98
CA LEU A 185 -2.05 -45.58 11.78
C LEU A 185 -0.51 -45.38 11.76
N VAL A 186 0.05 -44.56 12.67
CA VAL A 186 1.45 -44.11 12.59
C VAL A 186 2.45 -45.19 13.01
N LYS A 187 2.67 -46.19 12.16
CA LYS A 187 3.69 -47.23 12.29
C LYS A 187 4.86 -47.00 11.34
N LYS A 188 5.72 -46.05 11.71
CA LYS A 188 7.09 -45.94 11.15
C LYS A 188 7.14 -45.83 9.62
N GLU A 189 6.16 -45.15 9.03
CA GLU A 189 6.21 -44.67 7.65
C GLU A 189 7.41 -43.72 7.51
N GLU A 190 8.04 -43.67 6.33
CA GLU A 190 9.04 -42.63 6.07
C GLU A 190 8.40 -41.25 6.02
N GLU A 191 9.16 -40.22 6.37
CA GLU A 191 8.71 -38.84 6.30
C GLU A 191 8.54 -38.43 4.82
N SER A 192 7.27 -38.31 4.40
CA SER A 192 6.89 -37.79 3.07
C SER A 192 7.64 -36.48 2.80
N PRO A 193 8.25 -36.31 1.61
CA PRO A 193 8.89 -35.06 1.25
C PRO A 193 7.88 -33.90 1.28
N ALA A 194 8.35 -32.73 1.72
CA ALA A 194 7.57 -31.49 1.75
C ALA A 194 7.26 -30.97 0.34
N LEU A 195 8.25 -31.08 -0.53
CA LEU A 195 8.27 -30.45 -1.83
C LEU A 195 9.05 -31.35 -2.78
N ILE A 196 8.46 -31.65 -3.94
CA ILE A 196 9.10 -32.37 -5.04
C ILE A 196 9.07 -31.48 -6.28
N VAL A 197 10.21 -31.21 -6.90
CA VAL A 197 10.32 -30.54 -8.21
C VAL A 197 10.80 -31.55 -9.24
N LEU A 198 9.97 -31.80 -10.25
CA LEU A 198 10.22 -32.75 -11.33
C LEU A 198 10.59 -31.99 -12.61
N GLY A 199 11.71 -32.34 -13.24
CA GLY A 199 12.04 -31.90 -14.58
C GLY A 199 11.33 -32.73 -15.62
N SER A 200 10.61 -32.11 -16.54
CA SER A 200 10.04 -32.86 -17.67
C SER A 200 11.16 -33.42 -18.57
N PRO A 201 11.02 -34.63 -19.16
CA PRO A 201 12.12 -35.30 -19.89
C PRO A 201 12.64 -34.62 -21.17
N GLY A 202 12.11 -33.43 -21.53
CA GLY A 202 12.12 -32.93 -22.90
C GLY A 202 13.50 -32.70 -23.51
N LEU A 203 14.45 -32.11 -22.78
CA LEU A 203 15.81 -31.88 -23.31
C LEU A 203 16.57 -33.19 -23.58
N TRP A 204 16.28 -34.24 -22.83
CA TRP A 204 16.83 -35.59 -23.06
C TRP A 204 16.08 -36.34 -24.15
N ALA A 205 14.75 -36.24 -24.18
CA ALA A 205 13.92 -36.79 -25.24
C ALA A 205 14.31 -36.23 -26.62
N ALA A 206 14.37 -34.90 -26.78
CA ALA A 206 14.76 -34.27 -28.04
C ALA A 206 16.16 -34.68 -28.50
N ARG A 207 17.13 -34.74 -27.57
CA ARG A 207 18.54 -35.01 -27.86
C ARG A 207 18.87 -36.49 -28.12
N TYR A 208 18.22 -37.41 -27.41
CA TYR A 208 18.59 -38.82 -27.37
C TYR A 208 17.49 -39.77 -27.86
N GLY A 209 16.24 -39.33 -27.93
CA GLY A 209 15.09 -40.15 -28.32
C GLY A 209 14.96 -40.42 -29.83
N GLY A 210 15.84 -39.85 -30.66
CA GLY A 210 15.80 -40.06 -32.12
C GLY A 210 14.49 -39.55 -32.72
N ASP A 211 13.77 -40.43 -33.41
CA ASP A 211 12.42 -40.16 -33.94
C ASP A 211 11.32 -40.47 -32.91
N ASP A 212 11.60 -41.33 -31.93
CA ASP A 212 10.67 -41.73 -30.85
C ASP A 212 10.65 -40.75 -29.65
N TYR A 213 11.26 -39.56 -29.79
CA TYR A 213 11.40 -38.56 -28.71
C TYR A 213 10.06 -38.27 -28.00
N MET A 214 8.99 -38.10 -28.78
CA MET A 214 7.66 -37.78 -28.26
C MET A 214 7.01 -38.97 -27.52
N ALA A 215 7.33 -40.22 -27.88
CA ALA A 215 6.87 -41.38 -27.15
C ALA A 215 7.57 -41.49 -25.78
N LEU A 216 8.91 -41.39 -25.78
CA LEU A 216 9.72 -41.42 -24.56
C LEU A 216 9.38 -40.27 -23.59
N PHE A 217 9.09 -39.08 -24.12
CA PHE A 217 8.61 -37.95 -23.35
C PHE A 217 7.25 -38.25 -22.69
N LYS A 218 6.30 -38.77 -23.47
CA LYS A 218 4.96 -39.15 -22.98
C LYS A 218 5.03 -40.24 -21.91
N ASP A 219 5.90 -41.24 -22.05
CA ASP A 219 6.06 -42.31 -21.04
C ASP A 219 6.60 -41.80 -19.69
N GLY A 220 7.55 -40.85 -19.70
CA GLY A 220 8.01 -40.19 -18.48
C GLY A 220 6.92 -39.35 -17.80
N ILE A 221 6.13 -38.60 -18.58
CA ILE A 221 4.99 -37.82 -18.04
C ILE A 221 3.85 -38.73 -17.54
N ASN A 222 3.54 -39.82 -18.25
CA ASN A 222 2.58 -40.84 -17.83
C ASN A 222 2.95 -41.46 -16.48
N THR A 223 4.25 -41.68 -16.24
CA THR A 223 4.77 -42.26 -14.99
C THR A 223 4.47 -41.38 -13.77
N ILE A 224 4.39 -40.05 -13.93
CA ILE A 224 4.13 -39.11 -12.83
C ILE A 224 2.67 -38.60 -12.76
N SER A 225 1.88 -38.80 -13.82
CA SER A 225 0.53 -38.24 -14.00
C SER A 225 -0.47 -38.58 -12.88
N SER A 226 -0.36 -39.78 -12.30
CA SER A 226 -1.15 -40.23 -11.15
C SER A 226 -0.85 -39.42 -9.87
N TYR A 227 0.42 -39.17 -9.56
CA TYR A 227 0.84 -38.45 -8.36
C TYR A 227 0.51 -36.95 -8.44
N LEU A 228 0.62 -36.34 -9.63
CA LEU A 228 0.10 -34.98 -9.88
C LEU A 228 -1.41 -34.93 -9.60
N SER A 229 -2.17 -35.90 -10.12
CA SER A 229 -3.62 -36.00 -9.91
C SER A 229 -4.01 -36.24 -8.45
N LEU A 230 -3.13 -36.88 -7.66
CA LEU A 230 -3.29 -37.10 -6.22
C LEU A 230 -3.01 -35.82 -5.41
N ALA A 231 -1.92 -35.11 -5.74
CA ALA A 231 -1.54 -33.85 -5.09
C ALA A 231 -2.66 -32.81 -5.20
N SER A 232 -3.29 -32.68 -6.37
CA SER A 232 -4.42 -31.78 -6.60
C SER A 232 -5.63 -32.06 -5.69
N GLN A 233 -5.94 -33.33 -5.39
CA GLN A 233 -7.06 -33.71 -4.52
C GLN A 233 -6.85 -33.35 -3.03
N GLY A 234 -5.60 -33.27 -2.58
CA GLY A 234 -5.27 -32.78 -1.24
C GLY A 234 -5.61 -31.29 -1.05
N SER A 235 -5.58 -30.50 -2.13
CA SER A 235 -5.88 -29.07 -2.11
C SER A 235 -7.39 -28.79 -2.07
N THR A 236 -8.18 -29.51 -2.87
CA THR A 236 -9.63 -29.27 -2.99
C THR A 236 -10.46 -29.67 -1.77
N THR A 237 -9.92 -30.49 -0.88
CA THR A 237 -10.63 -30.91 0.35
C THR A 237 -10.71 -29.82 1.42
N ARG A 238 -9.84 -28.78 1.40
CA ARG A 238 -9.96 -27.63 2.31
C ARG A 238 -11.06 -26.64 1.93
N SER A 239 -11.31 -26.39 0.65
CA SER A 239 -12.25 -25.35 0.19
C SER A 239 -13.72 -25.63 0.54
N SER A 240 -14.04 -26.87 0.96
CA SER A 240 -15.37 -27.31 1.36
C SER A 240 -15.53 -27.51 2.88
N SER A 241 -14.45 -27.46 3.67
CA SER A 241 -14.45 -27.76 5.11
C SER A 241 -14.22 -26.50 5.96
N LEU A 242 -15.30 -25.76 6.21
CA LEU A 242 -15.37 -24.43 6.87
C LEU A 242 -15.01 -24.41 8.38
N SER A 243 -14.17 -25.34 8.84
CA SER A 243 -13.81 -25.55 10.25
C SER A 243 -12.39 -26.14 10.48
N ALA A 244 -11.61 -26.38 9.42
CA ALA A 244 -10.26 -26.98 9.51
C ALA A 244 -9.13 -25.95 9.32
N LEU A 245 -9.22 -24.82 10.02
CA LEU A 245 -8.10 -23.89 10.18
C LEU A 245 -6.98 -24.56 10.99
N PRO A 246 -5.71 -24.54 10.53
CA PRO A 246 -4.59 -24.69 11.44
C PRO A 246 -4.72 -23.61 12.53
N SER A 247 -4.61 -23.99 13.80
CA SER A 247 -4.60 -22.99 14.86
C SER A 247 -3.37 -22.08 14.73
N ARG A 248 -3.39 -20.91 15.36
CA ARG A 248 -2.23 -19.98 15.40
C ARG A 248 -0.96 -20.62 16.01
N ASN A 249 -1.07 -21.82 16.58
CA ASN A 249 0.03 -22.58 17.18
C ASN A 249 0.57 -23.69 16.24
N GLU A 250 -0.08 -23.95 15.10
CA GLU A 250 0.31 -24.97 14.12
C GLU A 250 1.15 -24.35 13.00
N GLY A 251 2.46 -24.23 13.25
CA GLY A 251 3.43 -23.71 12.29
C GLY A 251 3.62 -24.60 11.05
N TYR A 252 4.75 -24.44 10.37
CA TYR A 252 5.05 -25.06 9.07
C TYR A 252 4.89 -26.60 8.98
N SER A 253 4.91 -27.32 10.10
CA SER A 253 4.60 -28.75 10.20
C SER A 253 3.14 -29.14 9.88
N SER A 254 2.26 -28.16 9.64
CA SER A 254 0.88 -28.34 9.17
C SER A 254 0.69 -28.04 7.67
N ALA A 255 1.73 -27.53 6.98
CA ALA A 255 1.64 -27.13 5.57
C ALA A 255 1.55 -28.36 4.65
N PRO A 256 0.66 -28.36 3.63
CA PRO A 256 0.52 -29.46 2.69
C PRO A 256 1.82 -29.70 1.91
N ASN A 257 2.02 -30.93 1.45
CA ASN A 257 3.17 -31.28 0.62
C ASN A 257 2.83 -31.06 -0.86
N HIS A 258 3.76 -30.54 -1.65
CA HIS A 258 3.52 -30.20 -3.07
C HIS A 258 4.42 -30.98 -4.03
N ILE A 259 3.88 -31.32 -5.20
CA ILE A 259 4.65 -31.74 -6.39
C ILE A 259 4.52 -30.62 -7.43
N LEU A 260 5.63 -30.25 -8.06
CA LEU A 260 5.69 -29.32 -9.18
C LEU A 260 6.40 -30.00 -10.37
N LEU A 261 5.98 -29.66 -11.59
CA LEU A 261 6.58 -30.11 -12.84
C LEU A 261 7.13 -28.90 -13.60
N THR A 262 8.37 -28.94 -14.09
CA THR A 262 8.86 -27.88 -14.97
C THR A 262 8.37 -28.09 -16.41
N PRO A 263 8.05 -27.02 -17.16
CA PRO A 263 7.95 -27.12 -18.61
C PRO A 263 9.28 -27.61 -19.21
N VAL A 264 9.27 -27.96 -20.49
CA VAL A 264 10.52 -28.21 -21.22
C VAL A 264 11.18 -26.86 -21.46
N GLN A 265 12.36 -26.66 -20.87
CA GLN A 265 13.05 -25.38 -20.97
C GLN A 265 13.51 -25.12 -22.40
N GLU A 266 13.06 -24.00 -22.97
CA GLU A 266 13.51 -23.49 -24.27
C GLU A 266 14.98 -23.04 -24.17
N PRO A 267 15.91 -23.61 -24.96
CA PRO A 267 17.32 -23.25 -24.92
C PRO A 267 17.66 -22.05 -25.81
N THR A 268 18.79 -21.40 -25.55
CA THR A 268 19.34 -20.41 -26.51
C THR A 268 20.00 -21.15 -27.68
N TYR A 269 19.22 -21.42 -28.73
CA TYR A 269 19.63 -22.21 -29.91
C TYR A 269 20.92 -21.72 -30.60
N SER A 270 21.23 -20.43 -30.51
CA SER A 270 22.45 -19.82 -31.06
C SER A 270 23.73 -20.08 -30.24
N ALA A 271 23.60 -20.51 -28.99
CA ALA A 271 24.71 -20.94 -28.11
C ALA A 271 24.89 -22.47 -28.07
N LEU A 272 23.95 -23.23 -28.64
CA LEU A 272 24.07 -24.68 -28.75
C LEU A 272 25.22 -25.08 -29.69
N SER A 273 26.01 -26.07 -29.29
CA SER A 273 26.96 -26.72 -30.21
C SER A 273 26.23 -27.49 -31.31
N ASN A 274 26.80 -27.56 -32.51
CA ASN A 274 26.14 -28.09 -33.73
C ASN A 274 25.38 -29.42 -33.49
N LYS A 275 26.00 -30.37 -32.78
CA LYS A 275 25.39 -31.69 -32.46
C LYS A 275 24.15 -31.63 -31.56
N ARG A 276 24.01 -30.56 -30.75
CA ARG A 276 22.78 -30.26 -30.01
C ARG A 276 21.77 -29.59 -30.94
N THR A 277 22.17 -28.64 -31.76
CA THR A 277 21.27 -27.95 -32.72
C THR A 277 20.65 -28.91 -33.76
N GLU A 278 21.36 -29.99 -34.10
CA GLU A 278 20.88 -31.08 -34.98
C GLU A 278 19.74 -31.94 -34.36
N THR A 279 19.50 -31.86 -33.04
CA THR A 279 18.58 -32.78 -32.32
C THR A 279 17.59 -32.05 -31.39
N ILE A 280 18.04 -30.98 -30.74
CA ILE A 280 17.23 -30.07 -29.92
C ILE A 280 16.79 -28.91 -30.82
N THR A 281 15.70 -29.11 -31.55
CA THR A 281 15.10 -28.11 -32.46
C THR A 281 13.89 -27.44 -31.81
N PRO A 282 13.52 -26.20 -32.20
CA PRO A 282 12.35 -25.51 -31.66
C PRO A 282 11.07 -26.34 -31.75
N GLU A 283 10.82 -26.95 -32.92
CA GLU A 283 9.59 -27.68 -33.21
C GLU A 283 9.40 -28.86 -32.24
N ARG A 284 10.48 -29.53 -31.83
CA ARG A 284 10.45 -30.63 -30.86
C ARG A 284 10.12 -30.14 -29.45
N ILE A 285 10.70 -29.00 -29.05
CA ILE A 285 10.47 -28.39 -27.73
C ILE A 285 9.04 -27.85 -27.65
N ASP A 286 8.59 -27.16 -28.69
CA ASP A 286 7.25 -26.60 -28.82
C ASP A 286 6.17 -27.70 -28.77
N GLU A 287 6.34 -28.81 -29.50
CA GLU A 287 5.39 -29.93 -29.48
C GLU A 287 5.29 -30.61 -28.10
N MET A 288 6.40 -30.70 -27.36
CA MET A 288 6.43 -31.24 -26.00
C MET A 288 5.80 -30.29 -24.99
N ASN A 289 6.01 -28.97 -25.13
CA ASN A 289 5.33 -27.97 -24.31
C ASN A 289 3.83 -27.87 -24.63
N ASP A 290 3.44 -27.95 -25.91
CA ASP A 290 2.03 -28.02 -26.31
C ASP A 290 1.32 -29.23 -25.67
N TYR A 291 1.95 -30.41 -25.69
CA TYR A 291 1.43 -31.60 -25.00
C TYR A 291 1.27 -31.37 -23.49
N LEU A 292 2.25 -30.74 -22.82
CA LEU A 292 2.13 -30.39 -21.40
C LEU A 292 0.98 -29.39 -21.15
N SER A 293 0.73 -28.44 -22.06
CA SER A 293 -0.34 -27.45 -21.93
C SER A 293 -1.74 -28.07 -22.10
N HIS A 294 -1.84 -29.16 -22.88
CA HIS A 294 -3.06 -29.93 -23.12
C HIS A 294 -3.35 -31.02 -22.08
N LEU A 295 -2.54 -31.15 -21.01
CA LEU A 295 -2.84 -32.04 -19.89
C LEU A 295 -4.11 -31.62 -19.12
N PRO A 296 -4.76 -32.54 -18.39
CA PRO A 296 -5.92 -32.22 -17.54
C PRO A 296 -5.65 -31.07 -16.54
N SER A 297 -6.67 -30.28 -16.21
CA SER A 297 -6.57 -29.07 -15.37
C SER A 297 -5.97 -29.33 -13.97
N ASN A 298 -6.18 -30.53 -13.43
CA ASN A 298 -5.62 -30.98 -12.15
C ASN A 298 -4.15 -31.46 -12.26
N GLN A 299 -3.54 -31.38 -13.44
CA GLN A 299 -2.13 -31.68 -13.70
C GLN A 299 -1.40 -30.45 -14.23
N THR A 300 -2.01 -29.67 -15.15
CA THR A 300 -1.45 -28.39 -15.64
C THR A 300 -1.30 -27.34 -14.54
N SER A 301 -2.13 -27.38 -13.49
CA SER A 301 -2.00 -26.54 -12.29
C SER A 301 -0.69 -26.75 -11.52
N HIS A 302 0.04 -27.84 -11.78
CA HIS A 302 1.34 -28.13 -11.18
C HIS A 302 2.53 -27.73 -12.08
N VAL A 303 2.29 -27.20 -13.29
CA VAL A 303 3.35 -26.89 -14.28
C VAL A 303 3.84 -25.45 -14.13
N VAL A 304 5.15 -25.29 -13.90
CA VAL A 304 5.77 -23.99 -13.59
C VAL A 304 6.17 -23.22 -14.87
N TRP A 305 5.18 -22.87 -15.70
CA TRP A 305 5.36 -22.17 -16.98
C TRP A 305 6.14 -20.84 -16.88
N ALA A 306 6.13 -20.19 -15.71
CA ALA A 306 6.95 -19.01 -15.42
C ALA A 306 8.46 -19.23 -15.67
N PHE A 307 8.95 -20.48 -15.61
CA PHE A 307 10.36 -20.82 -15.89
C PHE A 307 10.78 -20.56 -17.34
N ASN A 308 9.86 -20.63 -18.31
CA ASN A 308 10.12 -20.29 -19.71
C ASN A 308 9.83 -18.81 -19.96
N ARG A 309 8.79 -18.24 -19.34
CA ARG A 309 8.51 -16.79 -19.37
C ARG A 309 9.68 -15.93 -18.88
N MET A 310 10.45 -16.43 -17.89
CA MET A 310 11.70 -15.79 -17.44
C MET A 310 12.76 -15.66 -18.55
N THR A 311 12.78 -16.56 -19.53
CA THR A 311 13.81 -16.66 -20.57
C THR A 311 13.37 -16.20 -21.96
N GLU A 312 12.06 -16.11 -22.21
CA GLU A 312 11.42 -15.77 -23.49
C GLU A 312 11.92 -14.44 -24.09
N GLU A 313 12.11 -13.39 -23.29
CA GLU A 313 12.43 -12.05 -23.80
C GLU A 313 13.92 -11.82 -24.14
N SER A 314 14.84 -12.69 -23.72
CA SER A 314 16.28 -12.46 -23.95
C SER A 314 17.17 -13.70 -23.83
N GLY A 315 17.86 -14.03 -24.93
CA GLY A 315 18.97 -14.99 -24.94
C GLY A 315 20.26 -14.52 -24.22
N GLN A 316 20.23 -13.41 -23.49
CA GLN A 316 21.31 -12.98 -22.59
C GLN A 316 21.21 -13.61 -21.19
N PHE A 317 20.18 -14.41 -20.93
CA PHE A 317 19.92 -15.05 -19.63
C PHE A 317 20.46 -16.50 -19.52
N PHE A 318 21.39 -16.89 -20.40
CA PHE A 318 21.92 -18.25 -20.51
C PHE A 318 23.45 -18.28 -20.46
N GLU A 319 23.98 -19.34 -19.85
CA GLU A 319 25.39 -19.71 -19.91
C GLU A 319 25.83 -20.03 -21.35
N SER A 320 27.14 -20.05 -21.57
CA SER A 320 27.77 -20.27 -22.88
C SER A 320 27.51 -21.64 -23.54
N ASP A 321 26.80 -22.55 -22.87
CA ASP A 321 26.37 -23.85 -23.41
C ASP A 321 24.94 -23.85 -23.98
N GLY A 322 24.18 -22.77 -23.77
CA GLY A 322 22.82 -22.57 -24.26
C GLY A 322 21.72 -23.39 -23.56
N LEU A 323 22.05 -24.23 -22.58
CA LEU A 323 21.09 -25.06 -21.82
C LEU A 323 20.91 -24.61 -20.36
N HIS A 324 21.95 -24.04 -19.74
CA HIS A 324 21.89 -23.58 -18.35
C HIS A 324 21.60 -22.08 -18.31
N VAL A 325 20.79 -21.62 -17.35
CA VAL A 325 20.44 -20.19 -17.21
C VAL A 325 21.45 -19.48 -16.31
N ASP A 326 21.55 -18.15 -16.35
CA ASP A 326 22.40 -17.43 -15.41
C ASP A 326 21.97 -17.66 -13.94
N ASP A 327 22.92 -17.59 -13.01
CA ASP A 327 22.67 -17.85 -11.58
C ASP A 327 21.57 -16.96 -10.97
N ASN A 328 21.43 -15.70 -11.39
CA ASN A 328 20.31 -14.84 -10.95
C ASN A 328 18.95 -15.42 -11.38
N ILE A 329 18.87 -16.05 -12.55
CA ILE A 329 17.64 -16.67 -13.07
C ILE A 329 17.34 -17.97 -12.31
N ALA A 330 18.35 -18.81 -12.09
CA ALA A 330 18.22 -20.01 -11.27
C ALA A 330 17.76 -19.67 -9.84
N ASP A 331 18.30 -18.60 -9.26
CA ASP A 331 17.91 -18.05 -7.96
C ASP A 331 16.45 -17.52 -7.95
N ARG A 332 15.86 -17.13 -9.09
CA ARG A 332 14.43 -16.76 -9.18
C ARG A 332 13.52 -17.95 -9.47
N LYS A 333 13.99 -18.95 -10.22
CA LYS A 333 13.28 -20.22 -10.41
C LYS A 333 13.03 -20.90 -9.06
N ILE A 334 14.01 -20.91 -8.16
CA ILE A 334 13.82 -21.41 -6.79
C ILE A 334 12.96 -20.48 -5.90
N ASP A 335 13.00 -19.15 -6.06
CA ASP A 335 12.10 -18.25 -5.32
C ASP A 335 10.62 -18.53 -5.63
N ILE A 336 10.26 -18.83 -6.89
CA ILE A 336 8.89 -19.25 -7.26
C ILE A 336 8.49 -20.54 -6.55
N VAL A 337 9.36 -21.55 -6.60
CA VAL A 337 9.14 -22.86 -5.95
C VAL A 337 8.93 -22.69 -4.44
N LEU A 338 9.75 -21.88 -3.77
CA LEU A 338 9.61 -21.60 -2.33
C LEU A 338 8.32 -20.82 -2.02
N ASN A 339 7.96 -19.81 -2.82
CA ASN A 339 6.70 -19.08 -2.64
C ASN A 339 5.45 -19.97 -2.79
N SER A 340 5.52 -21.03 -3.61
CA SER A 340 4.41 -21.96 -3.80
C SER A 340 4.12 -22.85 -2.58
N HIS A 341 5.03 -22.93 -1.60
CA HIS A 341 4.97 -23.87 -0.46
C HIS A 341 5.13 -23.18 0.90
N CYS A 342 6.05 -22.22 1.01
CA CYS A 342 6.45 -21.59 2.28
C CYS A 342 5.65 -20.34 2.67
N ASN A 343 4.70 -19.88 1.84
CA ASN A 343 3.91 -18.68 2.11
C ASN A 343 2.78 -18.95 3.13
N ASN A 344 3.16 -19.17 4.39
CA ASN A 344 2.28 -19.53 5.50
C ASN A 344 1.65 -18.28 6.18
N PRO A 345 0.30 -18.17 6.28
CA PRO A 345 -0.38 -17.09 7.00
C PRO A 345 0.04 -16.91 8.46
N ALA A 346 0.51 -17.97 9.14
CA ALA A 346 0.90 -17.90 10.55
C ALA A 346 2.29 -17.25 10.79
N VAL A 347 3.18 -17.27 9.79
CA VAL A 347 4.56 -16.74 9.90
C VAL A 347 4.69 -15.36 9.22
N LEU A 348 3.66 -14.93 8.49
CA LEU A 348 3.37 -13.53 8.22
C LEU A 348 2.84 -12.82 9.49
N GLU A 349 3.54 -12.97 10.63
CA GLU A 349 3.21 -12.30 11.91
C GLU A 349 3.09 -10.78 11.74
N ASP A 350 3.92 -10.24 10.84
CA ASP A 350 3.84 -8.88 10.35
C ASP A 350 2.85 -8.81 9.17
N ARG A 351 1.64 -8.30 9.44
CA ARG A 351 0.52 -8.08 8.48
C ARG A 351 0.83 -7.13 7.31
N SER A 352 2.08 -6.76 7.10
CA SER A 352 2.59 -5.90 6.03
C SER A 352 2.38 -6.39 4.57
N PHE A 353 1.69 -7.51 4.32
CA PHE A 353 1.41 -8.09 2.99
C PHE A 353 2.58 -8.00 1.98
N LYS A 354 3.79 -8.32 2.45
CA LYS A 354 5.02 -8.29 1.64
C LYS A 354 4.96 -9.29 0.48
N GLY A 355 4.50 -10.51 0.77
CA GLY A 355 4.01 -11.45 -0.25
C GLY A 355 2.48 -11.42 -0.33
N THR A 356 1.95 -11.73 -1.51
CA THR A 356 0.52 -11.99 -1.77
C THR A 356 0.24 -13.15 -2.73
N CYS A 357 1.26 -13.76 -3.34
CA CYS A 357 1.12 -15.00 -4.10
C CYS A 357 1.00 -16.21 -3.15
N CYS A 358 0.21 -17.22 -3.50
CA CYS A 358 0.02 -18.47 -2.73
C CYS A 358 -0.27 -18.29 -1.23
N ILE A 359 -1.22 -17.42 -0.88
CA ILE A 359 -1.63 -17.16 0.52
C ILE A 359 -3.14 -17.40 0.65
N GLU A 360 -3.58 -18.04 1.74
CA GLU A 360 -5.01 -18.17 2.09
C GLU A 360 -5.54 -16.82 2.62
N GLU A 361 -6.77 -16.41 2.25
CA GLU A 361 -7.32 -15.11 2.63
C GLU A 361 -7.50 -14.97 4.16
N PRO A 362 -6.94 -13.92 4.82
CA PRO A 362 -6.90 -13.85 6.27
C PRO A 362 -8.28 -13.54 6.88
N SER A 363 -8.79 -14.46 7.69
CA SER A 363 -10.06 -14.24 8.40
C SER A 363 -9.97 -13.06 9.38
N ASN A 364 -10.98 -12.18 9.37
CA ASN A 364 -11.02 -10.99 10.23
C ASN A 364 -12.37 -10.86 10.96
N TYR A 365 -12.37 -11.23 12.24
CA TYR A 365 -13.56 -11.15 13.08
C TYR A 365 -14.06 -9.72 13.33
N LEU A 366 -13.15 -8.72 13.33
CA LEU A 366 -13.52 -7.31 13.50
C LEU A 366 -14.17 -6.74 12.23
N PHE A 367 -13.75 -7.17 11.04
CA PHE A 367 -14.44 -6.87 9.79
C PHE A 367 -15.87 -7.45 9.80
N ASN A 368 -16.04 -8.72 10.17
CA ASN A 368 -17.35 -9.35 10.26
C ASN A 368 -18.28 -8.64 11.28
N LEU A 369 -17.75 -8.28 12.45
CA LEU A 369 -18.49 -7.55 13.48
C LEU A 369 -18.84 -6.12 13.01
N ALA A 370 -17.92 -5.42 12.36
CA ALA A 370 -18.17 -4.12 11.75
C ALA A 370 -19.21 -4.16 10.62
N LEU A 371 -19.26 -5.24 9.83
CA LEU A 371 -20.27 -5.46 8.79
C LEU A 371 -21.66 -5.68 9.42
N ILE A 372 -21.77 -6.51 10.46
CA ILE A 372 -23.02 -6.71 11.23
C ILE A 372 -23.48 -5.37 11.82
N PHE A 373 -22.56 -4.59 12.40
CA PHE A 373 -22.88 -3.28 12.98
C PHE A 373 -23.26 -2.24 11.91
N LEU A 374 -22.62 -2.26 10.74
CA LEU A 374 -23.00 -1.44 9.58
C LEU A 374 -24.41 -1.79 9.09
N CYS A 375 -24.76 -3.07 8.97
CA CYS A 375 -26.11 -3.51 8.63
C CYS A 375 -27.15 -3.03 9.66
N ALA A 376 -26.85 -3.14 10.96
CA ALA A 376 -27.71 -2.61 12.02
C ALA A 376 -27.88 -1.08 11.90
N VAL A 377 -26.78 -0.33 11.79
CA VAL A 377 -26.79 1.13 11.59
C VAL A 377 -27.63 1.52 10.37
N MET A 378 -27.47 0.84 9.25
CA MET A 378 -28.23 1.07 8.01
C MET A 378 -29.73 0.86 8.22
N LEU A 379 -30.14 -0.23 8.90
CA LEU A 379 -31.54 -0.52 9.25
C LEU A 379 -32.17 0.50 10.21
N TYR A 380 -31.35 1.16 11.04
CA TYR A 380 -31.80 2.22 11.96
C TYR A 380 -31.80 3.62 11.33
N THR A 381 -30.92 3.95 10.37
CA THR A 381 -30.86 5.30 9.76
C THR A 381 -32.21 5.87 9.28
N PRO A 382 -33.03 5.16 8.49
CA PRO A 382 -34.32 5.70 8.05
C PRO A 382 -35.33 5.79 9.21
N ARG A 383 -35.28 4.87 10.18
CA ARG A 383 -36.16 4.87 11.35
C ARG A 383 -35.80 5.96 12.37
N ALA A 384 -34.54 6.38 12.42
CA ALA A 384 -34.06 7.43 13.32
C ALA A 384 -34.66 8.82 13.03
N GLN A 385 -35.18 9.04 11.82
CA GLN A 385 -35.93 10.25 11.48
C GLN A 385 -37.34 10.28 12.11
N SER A 386 -37.85 9.14 12.58
CA SER A 386 -39.19 8.97 13.15
C SER A 386 -39.19 8.68 14.66
N MET A 387 -38.03 8.60 15.31
CA MET A 387 -37.86 8.18 16.71
C MET A 387 -37.43 9.36 17.62
N PRO A 388 -37.88 9.44 18.89
CA PRO A 388 -37.67 10.65 19.69
C PRO A 388 -36.28 10.72 20.37
N LYS A 389 -35.60 11.85 20.17
CA LYS A 389 -34.57 12.51 21.03
C LYS A 389 -33.32 11.75 21.50
N PHE A 390 -33.29 10.43 21.64
CA PHE A 390 -32.21 9.74 22.37
C PHE A 390 -30.92 9.53 21.53
N ILE A 391 -31.05 9.40 20.21
CA ILE A 391 -29.92 9.27 19.27
C ILE A 391 -30.06 10.34 18.20
N ARG A 392 -28.99 11.11 17.94
CA ARG A 392 -28.98 12.12 16.86
C ARG A 392 -28.75 11.45 15.50
N PRO A 393 -29.59 11.66 14.48
CA PRO A 393 -29.47 10.96 13.19
C PRO A 393 -28.19 11.34 12.43
N GLU A 394 -27.68 12.57 12.65
CA GLU A 394 -26.37 13.02 12.14
C GLU A 394 -25.22 12.13 12.65
N LEU A 395 -25.26 11.76 13.93
CA LEU A 395 -24.24 10.93 14.57
C LEU A 395 -24.29 9.51 14.01
N LEU A 396 -25.49 8.94 13.84
CA LEU A 396 -25.69 7.62 13.23
C LEU A 396 -25.21 7.58 11.77
N THR A 397 -25.44 8.66 11.01
CA THR A 397 -24.94 8.84 9.65
C THR A 397 -23.40 8.93 9.62
N ALA A 398 -22.80 9.66 10.57
CA ALA A 398 -21.34 9.73 10.71
C ALA A 398 -20.73 8.38 11.12
N THR A 399 -21.40 7.59 11.98
CA THR A 399 -20.98 6.23 12.33
C THR A 399 -20.97 5.32 11.09
N ARG A 400 -22.06 5.31 10.30
CA ARG A 400 -22.11 4.60 9.00
C ARG A 400 -20.92 4.97 8.12
N ASP A 401 -20.69 6.27 7.94
CA ASP A 401 -19.68 6.80 7.04
C ASP A 401 -18.25 6.37 7.42
N ILE A 402 -17.95 6.25 8.73
CA ILE A 402 -16.67 5.69 9.20
C ILE A 402 -16.62 4.17 9.01
N LEU A 403 -17.70 3.44 9.31
CA LEU A 403 -17.74 1.97 9.14
C LEU A 403 -17.54 1.55 7.68
N VAL A 404 -18.16 2.25 6.73
CA VAL A 404 -17.96 2.01 5.30
C VAL A 404 -16.50 2.30 4.92
N THR A 405 -15.86 3.34 5.44
CA THR A 405 -14.42 3.59 5.21
C THR A 405 -13.54 2.47 5.74
N LEU A 406 -13.76 2.02 6.98
CA LEU A 406 -12.94 0.96 7.59
C LEU A 406 -13.13 -0.37 6.85
N ALA A 407 -14.38 -0.75 6.54
CA ALA A 407 -14.70 -1.94 5.76
C ALA A 407 -14.09 -1.87 4.34
N TRP A 408 -14.11 -0.70 3.70
CA TRP A 408 -13.49 -0.52 2.38
C TRP A 408 -11.96 -0.62 2.42
N CYS A 409 -11.30 -0.11 3.47
CA CYS A 409 -9.84 -0.30 3.65
C CYS A 409 -9.49 -1.78 3.85
N TRP A 410 -10.30 -2.54 4.60
CA TRP A 410 -10.12 -3.98 4.72
C TRP A 410 -10.31 -4.68 3.38
N LEU A 411 -11.37 -4.37 2.62
CA LEU A 411 -11.61 -4.95 1.30
C LEU A 411 -10.45 -4.65 0.32
N CYS A 412 -9.91 -3.43 0.31
CA CYS A 412 -8.85 -3.05 -0.61
C CYS A 412 -7.45 -3.60 -0.26
N ASP A 413 -7.06 -3.66 1.01
CA ASP A 413 -5.69 -4.04 1.40
C ASP A 413 -5.63 -5.32 2.25
N GLY A 414 -6.66 -5.60 3.05
CA GLY A 414 -6.76 -6.81 3.87
C GLY A 414 -7.09 -8.10 3.10
N THR A 415 -7.66 -8.01 1.89
CA THR A 415 -8.03 -9.16 1.05
C THR A 415 -7.06 -9.38 -0.12
N LEU A 416 -7.30 -10.46 -0.88
CA LEU A 416 -6.65 -10.76 -2.17
C LEU A 416 -7.50 -10.39 -3.39
N GLN A 417 -8.65 -9.72 -3.18
CA GLN A 417 -9.53 -9.26 -4.26
C GLN A 417 -8.80 -8.24 -5.15
N PHE A 418 -8.23 -7.21 -4.53
CA PHE A 418 -7.39 -6.24 -5.22
C PHE A 418 -5.97 -6.78 -5.35
N SER A 419 -5.48 -6.85 -6.59
CA SER A 419 -4.12 -7.26 -6.89
C SER A 419 -3.12 -6.26 -6.32
N LYS A 420 -2.07 -6.79 -5.68
CA LYS A 420 -0.97 -5.99 -5.11
C LYS A 420 0.23 -6.16 -6.02
N VAL A 421 0.77 -5.05 -6.54
CA VAL A 421 1.86 -5.04 -7.54
C VAL A 421 3.00 -4.16 -7.07
N GLU A 422 4.24 -4.53 -7.41
CA GLU A 422 5.43 -3.76 -7.05
C GLU A 422 5.45 -2.34 -7.64
N ARG A 423 6.37 -1.51 -7.14
CA ARG A 423 6.44 -0.09 -7.48
C ARG A 423 7.77 0.31 -8.12
N HIS A 424 7.66 0.79 -9.35
CA HIS A 424 8.80 1.25 -10.13
C HIS A 424 8.79 2.77 -10.28
N TYR A 425 9.88 3.42 -9.85
CA TYR A 425 10.08 4.83 -10.10
C TYR A 425 10.54 5.08 -11.54
N ARG A 426 9.65 5.62 -12.38
CA ARG A 426 9.96 6.07 -13.73
C ARG A 426 9.98 7.60 -13.78
N GLN A 427 11.17 8.21 -13.79
CA GLN A 427 11.35 9.67 -13.65
C GLN A 427 10.53 10.51 -14.63
N GLY A 428 10.51 10.13 -15.91
CA GLY A 428 9.74 10.85 -16.93
C GLY A 428 8.23 10.87 -16.63
N ALA A 429 7.66 9.73 -16.27
CA ALA A 429 6.26 9.62 -15.90
C ALA A 429 5.93 10.43 -14.64
N PHE A 430 6.76 10.34 -13.59
CA PHE A 430 6.57 11.12 -12.36
C PHE A 430 6.55 12.64 -12.63
N ILE A 431 7.48 13.14 -13.46
CA ILE A 431 7.53 14.57 -13.83
C ILE A 431 6.29 14.98 -14.64
N ILE A 432 5.88 14.18 -15.63
CA ILE A 432 4.70 14.45 -16.45
C ILE A 432 3.42 14.49 -15.59
N ILE A 433 3.24 13.55 -14.68
CA ILE A 433 2.06 13.51 -13.79
C ILE A 433 2.08 14.69 -12.80
N CYS A 434 3.24 15.08 -12.28
CA CYS A 434 3.36 16.29 -11.45
C CYS A 434 3.04 17.57 -12.22
N LEU A 435 3.48 17.69 -13.48
CA LEU A 435 3.11 18.81 -14.35
C LEU A 435 1.61 18.84 -14.64
N PHE A 436 0.99 17.68 -14.92
CA PHE A 436 -0.45 17.58 -15.11
C PHE A 436 -1.24 17.98 -13.85
N TRP A 437 -0.78 17.59 -12.65
CA TRP A 437 -1.36 18.05 -11.39
C TRP A 437 -1.28 19.58 -11.22
N LEU A 438 -0.15 20.20 -11.53
CA LEU A 438 0.03 21.65 -11.41
C LEU A 438 -0.79 22.44 -12.45
N VAL A 439 -0.85 21.96 -13.70
CA VAL A 439 -1.66 22.57 -14.77
C VAL A 439 -3.15 22.41 -14.47
N GLY A 440 -3.61 21.20 -14.14
CA GLY A 440 -5.01 20.94 -13.79
C GLY A 440 -5.46 21.68 -12.53
N SER A 441 -4.59 21.81 -11.52
CA SER A 441 -4.83 22.67 -10.35
C SER A 441 -5.04 24.14 -10.73
N SER A 442 -4.32 24.62 -11.76
CA SER A 442 -4.40 25.99 -12.26
C SER A 442 -5.65 26.26 -13.11
N SER A 443 -6.32 25.23 -13.63
CA SER A 443 -7.48 25.35 -14.51
C SER A 443 -8.78 25.81 -13.82
N VAL A 444 -8.90 25.69 -12.49
CA VAL A 444 -10.14 26.04 -11.74
C VAL A 444 -9.84 27.12 -10.70
N LEU A 445 -10.01 28.36 -11.13
CA LEU A 445 -9.53 29.56 -10.46
C LEU A 445 -10.68 30.34 -9.79
N HIS A 446 -10.78 30.33 -8.46
CA HIS A 446 -11.81 31.07 -7.71
C HIS A 446 -11.27 32.37 -7.11
N LYS A 447 -11.99 33.47 -7.34
CA LYS A 447 -11.75 34.75 -6.65
C LYS A 447 -12.22 34.64 -5.20
N LEU A 448 -11.49 35.25 -4.26
CA LEU A 448 -12.02 35.59 -2.93
C LEU A 448 -13.04 36.72 -3.09
N VAL A 449 -14.30 36.34 -3.33
CA VAL A 449 -15.41 37.28 -3.50
C VAL A 449 -15.93 37.70 -2.12
N GLY A 450 -15.47 38.86 -1.66
CA GLY A 450 -16.15 39.63 -0.63
C GLY A 450 -17.42 40.29 -1.19
N SER A 451 -18.47 39.50 -1.40
CA SER A 451 -19.83 39.96 -1.68
C SER A 451 -20.83 38.83 -1.42
N ALA A 452 -22.03 39.16 -0.98
CA ALA A 452 -23.14 38.21 -0.97
C ALA A 452 -23.56 37.86 -2.41
N GLY A 453 -23.96 36.60 -2.64
CA GLY A 453 -24.36 36.09 -3.96
C GLY A 453 -24.25 34.57 -4.05
N ASP A 454 -25.40 33.89 -4.00
CA ASP A 454 -25.59 32.44 -3.83
C ASP A 454 -24.71 31.48 -4.66
N VAL A 455 -24.21 30.43 -3.99
CA VAL A 455 -23.95 29.10 -4.58
C VAL A 455 -24.46 28.03 -3.60
N PRO A 456 -25.41 27.15 -4.00
CA PRO A 456 -26.11 26.29 -3.06
C PRO A 456 -25.39 24.95 -2.79
N TRP A 457 -24.72 24.85 -1.63
CA TRP A 457 -24.54 23.58 -0.92
C TRP A 457 -25.21 23.70 0.46
N SER A 458 -25.92 22.65 0.87
CA SER A 458 -26.89 22.60 1.98
C SER A 458 -26.48 23.36 3.26
N ALA A 459 -27.26 24.40 3.59
CA ALA A 459 -27.12 25.14 4.84
C ALA A 459 -27.92 24.47 5.98
N VAL A 460 -27.22 23.99 7.01
CA VAL A 460 -27.81 23.85 8.35
C VAL A 460 -27.88 25.25 8.98
N LYS A 461 -29.01 25.57 9.62
CA LYS A 461 -29.48 26.95 9.82
C LYS A 461 -29.42 27.39 11.29
N ASP A 462 -28.21 27.48 11.85
CA ASP A 462 -28.01 27.97 13.22
C ASP A 462 -27.64 29.47 13.29
N SER A 463 -28.35 30.19 14.15
CA SER A 463 -28.07 31.51 14.73
C SER A 463 -27.22 32.53 13.95
N LYS A 464 -27.66 32.92 12.76
CA LYS A 464 -27.36 34.27 12.23
C LYS A 464 -28.06 35.34 13.10
N LYS A 465 -27.40 35.89 14.13
CA LYS A 465 -27.72 37.26 14.60
C LYS A 465 -26.64 38.07 15.35
N GLU A 466 -25.59 37.49 15.92
CA GLU A 466 -24.55 38.28 16.63
C GLU A 466 -23.16 38.31 15.94
N ILE A 467 -22.79 37.29 15.15
CA ILE A 467 -21.47 37.24 14.49
C ILE A 467 -21.53 37.82 13.07
N ALA A 468 -22.04 39.05 12.94
CA ALA A 468 -22.16 39.75 11.65
C ALA A 468 -20.97 40.70 11.37
N ASN A 469 -20.37 41.28 12.41
CA ASN A 469 -19.41 42.40 12.27
C ASN A 469 -17.94 41.99 12.09
N ASN A 470 -17.59 40.71 12.24
CA ASN A 470 -16.18 40.26 12.32
C ASN A 470 -15.58 39.72 11.00
N ASN A 471 -16.23 39.95 9.85
CA ASN A 471 -15.90 39.28 8.58
C ASN A 471 -14.93 40.06 7.63
N GLU A 472 -14.35 41.18 8.05
CA GLU A 472 -13.51 42.08 7.21
C GLU A 472 -11.98 41.88 7.36
N GLU A 473 -11.50 40.80 8.01
CA GLU A 473 -10.17 40.82 8.67
C GLU A 473 -9.13 39.73 8.33
N HIS A 474 -9.14 39.12 7.14
CA HIS A 474 -8.08 38.18 6.72
C HIS A 474 -7.43 38.58 5.38
N LYS A 475 -6.21 39.16 5.44
CA LYS A 475 -5.40 39.55 4.27
C LYS A 475 -4.06 38.81 4.10
N PHE A 476 -3.54 38.16 5.15
CA PHE A 476 -2.30 37.39 5.10
C PHE A 476 -2.60 35.94 5.50
N LEU A 477 -2.26 34.98 4.63
CA LEU A 477 -2.63 33.56 4.73
C LEU A 477 -4.07 33.34 5.22
N SER A 478 -5.04 33.60 4.34
CA SER A 478 -6.45 33.27 4.60
C SER A 478 -6.64 31.76 4.82
N ARG A 479 -7.82 31.36 5.33
CA ARG A 479 -8.14 29.95 5.48
C ARG A 479 -8.08 29.21 4.14
N ASP A 480 -8.71 29.76 3.10
CA ASP A 480 -8.75 29.13 1.78
C ASP A 480 -7.37 29.08 1.10
N GLN A 481 -6.51 30.08 1.34
CA GLN A 481 -5.10 30.02 0.91
C GLN A 481 -4.30 28.95 1.68
N THR A 482 -4.60 28.75 2.97
CA THR A 482 -3.96 27.72 3.80
C THR A 482 -4.39 26.33 3.34
N ASP A 483 -5.68 26.12 3.08
CA ASP A 483 -6.23 24.86 2.57
C ASP A 483 -5.80 24.65 1.08
N GLU A 484 -5.64 25.69 0.26
CA GLU A 484 -5.05 25.63 -1.09
C GLU A 484 -3.60 25.13 -1.08
N ILE A 485 -2.72 25.74 -0.28
CA ILE A 485 -1.31 25.33 -0.18
C ILE A 485 -1.22 23.87 0.30
N LYS A 486 -2.05 23.51 1.30
CA LYS A 486 -2.15 22.12 1.77
C LYS A 486 -2.55 21.16 0.66
N GLY A 487 -3.48 21.54 -0.22
CA GLY A 487 -3.85 20.71 -1.37
C GLY A 487 -2.73 20.54 -2.37
N LEU A 488 -2.08 21.65 -2.78
CA LEU A 488 -0.99 21.62 -3.77
C LEU A 488 0.13 20.68 -3.32
N MET A 489 0.56 20.82 -2.07
CA MET A 489 1.64 19.99 -1.50
C MET A 489 1.18 18.55 -1.22
N GLN A 490 -0.07 18.35 -0.77
CA GLN A 490 -0.63 17.01 -0.55
C GLN A 490 -0.70 16.21 -1.85
N GLY A 491 -1.11 16.82 -2.97
CA GLY A 491 -1.09 16.16 -4.27
C GLY A 491 0.31 15.68 -4.69
N ILE A 492 1.36 16.47 -4.39
CA ILE A 492 2.75 16.08 -4.66
C ILE A 492 3.22 14.96 -3.72
N ILE A 493 2.86 15.01 -2.42
CA ILE A 493 3.16 13.94 -1.44
C ILE A 493 2.49 12.62 -1.85
N LEU A 494 1.22 12.67 -2.24
CA LEU A 494 0.43 11.55 -2.74
C LEU A 494 1.08 10.92 -3.99
N LEU A 495 1.43 11.74 -5.00
CA LEU A 495 2.11 11.28 -6.21
C LEU A 495 3.51 10.71 -5.93
N TYR A 496 4.24 11.25 -4.95
CA TYR A 496 5.56 10.78 -4.53
C TYR A 496 5.51 9.36 -3.95
N HIS A 497 4.54 9.05 -3.06
CA HIS A 497 4.37 7.70 -2.55
C HIS A 497 3.85 6.73 -3.61
N PHE A 498 2.91 7.16 -4.46
CA PHE A 498 2.37 6.32 -5.54
C PHE A 498 3.42 5.88 -6.56
N ASN A 499 4.35 6.77 -6.93
CA ASN A 499 5.43 6.49 -7.88
C ASN A 499 6.73 6.01 -7.22
N TYR A 500 6.73 5.69 -5.91
CA TYR A 500 7.91 5.26 -5.14
C TYR A 500 9.14 6.18 -5.29
N ALA A 501 8.90 7.48 -5.47
CA ALA A 501 9.94 8.48 -5.74
C ALA A 501 10.87 8.73 -4.52
N SER A 502 10.55 8.12 -3.38
CA SER A 502 11.37 8.03 -2.15
C SER A 502 12.77 7.46 -2.36
N GLN A 503 13.00 6.69 -3.43
CA GLN A 503 14.35 6.23 -3.76
C GLN A 503 15.24 7.36 -4.27
N THR A 504 14.70 8.30 -5.04
CA THR A 504 15.47 9.45 -5.52
C THR A 504 15.68 10.53 -4.46
N LEU A 505 16.95 10.87 -4.22
CA LEU A 505 17.34 11.88 -3.24
C LEU A 505 16.77 13.27 -3.55
N TRP A 506 16.66 13.64 -4.83
CA TRP A 506 16.22 14.99 -5.22
C TRP A 506 14.74 15.23 -4.93
N VAL A 507 13.87 14.24 -5.20
CA VAL A 507 12.44 14.30 -4.87
C VAL A 507 12.25 14.20 -3.35
N TYR A 508 12.99 13.30 -2.68
CA TYR A 508 12.97 13.19 -1.22
C TYR A 508 13.20 14.55 -0.55
N LYS A 509 14.27 15.28 -0.92
CA LYS A 509 14.56 16.64 -0.40
C LYS A 509 13.40 17.62 -0.60
N LEU A 510 12.79 17.62 -1.78
CA LEU A 510 11.67 18.51 -2.10
C LEU A 510 10.42 18.20 -1.26
N VAL A 511 10.01 16.93 -1.22
CA VAL A 511 8.85 16.46 -0.46
C VAL A 511 9.06 16.63 1.04
N ARG A 512 10.29 16.48 1.52
CA ARG A 512 10.67 16.72 2.92
C ARG A 512 10.48 18.19 3.33
N VAL A 513 10.70 19.15 2.43
CA VAL A 513 10.33 20.57 2.64
C VAL A 513 8.82 20.79 2.62
N LEU A 514 8.07 20.08 1.77
CA LEU A 514 6.61 20.15 1.75
C LEU A 514 5.97 19.63 3.05
N ILE A 515 6.55 18.60 3.67
CA ILE A 515 6.13 18.10 4.99
C ILE A 515 6.37 19.18 6.06
N SER A 516 7.55 19.82 6.08
CA SER A 516 7.81 20.97 6.97
C SER A 516 6.83 22.13 6.75
N MET A 517 6.38 22.36 5.52
CA MET A 517 5.33 23.34 5.22
C MET A 517 3.97 22.98 5.86
N TYR A 518 3.64 21.69 5.98
CA TYR A 518 2.46 21.27 6.77
C TYR A 518 2.61 21.64 8.24
N PHE A 519 3.74 21.31 8.85
CA PHE A 519 3.99 21.62 10.27
C PHE A 519 3.97 23.13 10.54
N PHE A 520 4.55 23.94 9.64
CA PHE A 520 4.42 25.40 9.67
C PHE A 520 2.95 25.86 9.63
N LEU A 521 2.17 25.42 8.65
CA LEU A 521 0.77 25.86 8.47
C LEU A 521 -0.15 25.36 9.60
N SER A 522 0.15 24.20 10.18
CA SER A 522 -0.51 23.69 11.38
C SER A 522 -0.21 24.58 12.59
N ALA A 523 1.07 24.79 12.89
CA ALA A 523 1.51 25.64 14.00
C ALA A 523 0.98 27.07 13.90
N TYR A 524 1.05 27.66 12.70
CA TYR A 524 0.49 28.98 12.38
C TYR A 524 -1.02 29.04 12.68
N GLY A 525 -1.80 28.11 12.11
CA GLY A 525 -3.26 28.09 12.25
C GLY A 525 -3.74 27.85 13.68
N HIS A 526 -3.07 26.97 14.43
CA HIS A 526 -3.40 26.71 15.83
C HIS A 526 -3.00 27.88 16.75
N THR A 527 -1.82 28.47 16.54
CA THR A 527 -1.35 29.64 17.31
C THR A 527 -2.25 30.86 17.08
N LEU A 528 -2.53 31.21 15.82
CA LEU A 528 -3.32 32.39 15.48
C LEU A 528 -4.78 32.27 15.98
N TYR A 529 -5.31 31.04 16.05
CA TYR A 529 -6.61 30.79 16.68
C TYR A 529 -6.57 31.01 18.19
N LEU A 530 -5.61 30.41 18.91
CA LEU A 530 -5.51 30.49 20.37
C LEU A 530 -5.25 31.93 20.85
N LEU A 531 -4.39 32.66 20.16
CA LEU A 531 -4.11 34.08 20.47
C LEU A 531 -5.34 34.98 20.25
N ARG A 532 -6.10 34.78 19.17
CA ARG A 532 -7.28 35.61 18.85
C ARG A 532 -8.54 35.27 19.67
N THR A 533 -8.74 34.01 20.02
CA THR A 533 -9.98 33.57 20.71
C THR A 533 -9.84 33.47 22.22
N GLY A 534 -8.61 33.27 22.73
CA GLY A 534 -8.39 32.93 24.14
C GLY A 534 -8.97 31.56 24.55
N ASP A 535 -9.43 30.72 23.60
CA ASP A 535 -10.06 29.44 23.88
C ASP A 535 -9.03 28.36 24.24
N TYR A 536 -8.65 28.35 25.52
CA TYR A 536 -7.83 27.31 26.13
C TYR A 536 -8.66 26.15 26.73
N SER A 537 -9.93 25.97 26.33
CA SER A 537 -10.83 24.96 26.92
C SER A 537 -10.36 23.51 26.69
N PHE A 538 -10.83 22.59 27.55
CA PHE A 538 -10.59 21.15 27.35
C PHE A 538 -11.32 20.64 26.10
N LYS A 539 -12.59 21.05 25.88
CA LYS A 539 -13.33 20.82 24.63
C LYS A 539 -12.50 21.13 23.38
N ARG A 540 -11.79 22.26 23.36
CA ARG A 540 -10.94 22.64 22.22
C ARG A 540 -9.84 21.62 21.95
N VAL A 541 -9.16 21.16 22.99
CA VAL A 541 -8.12 20.13 22.90
C VAL A 541 -8.73 18.81 22.42
N ALA A 542 -9.81 18.34 23.06
CA ALA A 542 -10.50 17.09 22.71
C ALA A 542 -10.96 17.07 21.23
N VAL A 543 -11.55 18.17 20.75
CA VAL A 543 -11.98 18.33 19.34
C VAL A 543 -10.80 18.25 18.37
N VAL A 544 -9.66 18.88 18.69
CA VAL A 544 -8.46 18.82 17.83
C VAL A 544 -7.82 17.43 17.85
N LEU A 545 -7.64 16.84 19.03
CA LEU A 545 -7.06 15.50 19.18
C LEU A 545 -7.90 14.43 18.49
N PHE A 546 -9.23 14.46 18.66
CA PHE A 546 -10.14 13.56 17.95
C PHE A 546 -10.01 13.75 16.43
N ARG A 547 -10.11 14.98 15.93
CA ARG A 547 -10.01 15.25 14.49
C ARG A 547 -8.68 14.81 13.88
N THR A 548 -7.57 14.94 14.60
CA THR A 548 -6.23 14.56 14.11
C THR A 548 -5.98 13.05 14.15
N ASN A 549 -6.54 12.32 15.13
CA ASN A 549 -6.15 10.92 15.37
C ASN A 549 -7.26 9.89 15.15
N ALA A 550 -8.55 10.26 15.04
CA ALA A 550 -9.66 9.30 14.99
C ALA A 550 -9.51 8.22 13.91
N LEU A 551 -9.13 8.61 12.69
CA LEU A 551 -8.92 7.64 11.60
C LEU A 551 -7.68 6.76 11.86
N SER A 552 -6.55 7.38 12.21
CA SER A 552 -5.29 6.68 12.52
C SER A 552 -5.37 5.78 13.76
N ALA A 553 -6.33 6.00 14.66
CA ALA A 553 -6.59 5.16 15.82
C ALA A 553 -7.61 4.04 15.54
N LEU A 554 -8.49 4.19 14.55
CA LEU A 554 -9.47 3.17 14.18
C LEU A 554 -8.95 2.16 13.14
N LEU A 555 -8.05 2.58 12.24
CA LEU A 555 -7.43 1.69 11.25
C LEU A 555 -6.59 0.54 11.86
N PRO A 556 -5.76 0.76 12.91
CA PRO A 556 -5.05 -0.31 13.63
C PRO A 556 -5.94 -1.50 14.02
N PHE A 557 -7.16 -1.25 14.52
CA PHE A 557 -8.09 -2.32 14.88
C PHE A 557 -8.61 -3.08 13.66
N MET A 558 -8.93 -2.38 12.57
CA MET A 558 -9.48 -3.02 11.37
C MET A 558 -8.40 -3.81 10.61
N MET A 559 -7.24 -3.20 10.38
CA MET A 559 -6.15 -3.78 9.58
C MET A 559 -5.25 -4.71 10.40
N GLY A 560 -5.18 -4.53 11.73
CA GLY A 560 -4.21 -5.18 12.61
C GLY A 560 -2.80 -4.59 12.52
N THR A 561 -2.66 -3.36 12.03
CA THR A 561 -1.41 -2.61 11.92
C THR A 561 -1.07 -1.88 13.22
N SER A 562 0.19 -1.45 13.38
CA SER A 562 0.58 -0.62 14.53
C SER A 562 0.05 0.81 14.42
N TYR A 563 -0.25 1.47 15.55
CA TYR A 563 -0.55 2.91 15.54
C TYR A 563 0.64 3.76 15.07
N SER A 564 1.88 3.31 15.34
CA SER A 564 3.12 3.90 14.84
C SER A 564 3.22 3.93 13.31
N SER A 565 2.57 3.01 12.58
CA SER A 565 2.54 2.99 11.11
C SER A 565 1.95 4.30 10.53
N TYR A 566 1.10 5.01 11.29
CA TYR A 566 0.49 6.28 10.89
C TYR A 566 1.14 7.51 11.56
N TYR A 567 2.47 7.49 11.77
CA TYR A 567 3.27 8.43 12.57
C TYR A 567 2.94 9.93 12.46
N PHE A 568 2.41 10.38 11.33
CA PHE A 568 2.08 11.77 11.06
C PHE A 568 1.03 12.35 12.01
N ALA A 569 0.00 11.57 12.38
CA ALA A 569 -1.05 11.99 13.31
C ALA A 569 -0.52 12.22 14.75
N PRO A 570 0.22 11.28 15.38
CA PRO A 570 0.86 11.54 16.67
C PRO A 570 1.92 12.65 16.61
N ALA A 571 2.68 12.80 15.51
CA ALA A 571 3.64 13.89 15.37
C ALA A 571 2.97 15.29 15.35
N VAL A 572 1.90 15.47 14.59
CA VAL A 572 1.12 16.74 14.60
C VAL A 572 0.46 16.97 15.97
N THR A 573 0.00 15.89 16.62
CA THR A 573 -0.58 15.93 17.97
C THR A 573 0.42 16.40 19.03
N PHE A 574 1.63 15.85 19.04
CA PHE A 574 2.71 16.26 19.95
C PHE A 574 2.97 17.77 19.85
N TYR A 575 3.18 18.28 18.63
CA TYR A 575 3.44 19.70 18.43
C TYR A 575 2.24 20.61 18.74
N TYR A 576 1.01 20.15 18.51
CA TYR A 576 -0.19 20.88 18.96
C TYR A 576 -0.26 21.00 20.48
N LEU A 577 0.04 19.93 21.22
CA LEU A 577 0.04 19.93 22.69
C LEU A 577 1.15 20.84 23.25
N VAL A 578 2.35 20.81 22.66
CA VAL A 578 3.46 21.73 23.01
C VAL A 578 3.05 23.20 22.83
N ILE A 579 2.47 23.56 21.68
CA ILE A 579 1.97 24.93 21.42
C ILE A 579 0.86 25.33 22.41
N TYR A 580 -0.10 24.44 22.64
CA TYR A 580 -1.21 24.69 23.57
C TYR A 580 -0.70 24.94 25.00
N MET A 581 0.23 24.13 25.51
CA MET A 581 0.79 24.30 26.86
C MET A 581 1.64 25.58 26.98
N MET A 582 2.46 25.89 25.98
CA MET A 582 3.24 27.14 25.92
C MET A 582 2.36 28.39 25.93
N LEU A 583 1.25 28.40 25.18
CA LEU A 583 0.34 29.55 25.14
C LEU A 583 -0.59 29.62 26.37
N ARG A 584 -0.94 28.46 26.97
CA ARG A 584 -1.76 28.40 28.18
C ARG A 584 -1.00 28.84 29.44
N THR A 585 0.31 28.56 29.54
CA THR A 585 1.12 29.03 30.67
C THR A 585 1.29 30.56 30.60
N LEU A 586 1.04 31.26 31.72
CA LEU A 586 1.11 32.72 31.84
C LEU A 586 0.40 33.46 30.68
N LYS A 587 -0.86 33.08 30.39
CA LYS A 587 -1.66 33.55 29.24
C LYS A 587 -1.62 35.07 29.00
N GLU A 588 -1.54 35.88 30.06
CA GLU A 588 -1.54 37.35 30.01
C GLU A 588 -0.24 37.90 29.40
N SER A 589 0.90 37.22 29.54
CA SER A 589 2.15 37.63 28.90
C SER A 589 2.22 37.26 27.40
N ASN A 590 1.12 36.84 26.78
CA ASN A 590 1.05 36.57 25.34
C ASN A 590 0.72 37.82 24.50
N TYR A 591 0.24 38.90 25.14
CA TYR A 591 -0.02 40.17 24.44
C TYR A 591 1.29 40.91 24.11
N ASP A 592 2.27 40.83 25.01
CA ASP A 592 3.59 41.44 24.81
C ASP A 592 4.48 40.56 23.91
N PRO A 593 5.08 41.11 22.84
CA PRO A 593 5.87 40.31 21.90
C PRO A 593 7.18 39.78 22.50
N TRP A 594 7.76 40.47 23.49
CA TRP A 594 9.03 40.07 24.10
C TRP A 594 8.91 38.85 25.04
N PRO A 595 8.01 38.83 26.06
CA PRO A 595 7.75 37.63 26.85
C PRO A 595 7.26 36.45 26.00
N LEU A 596 6.45 36.70 24.95
CA LEU A 596 6.02 35.65 24.03
C LEU A 596 7.21 35.07 23.23
N GLY A 597 8.12 35.92 22.74
CA GLY A 597 9.36 35.47 22.09
C GLY A 597 10.24 34.63 23.02
N MET A 598 10.37 35.03 24.29
CA MET A 598 11.11 34.26 25.30
C MET A 598 10.45 32.90 25.59
N LYS A 599 9.11 32.82 25.66
CA LYS A 599 8.38 31.54 25.74
C LYS A 599 8.66 30.63 24.55
N VAL A 600 8.68 31.17 23.33
CA VAL A 600 8.99 30.40 22.12
C VAL A 600 10.41 29.84 22.16
N LEU A 601 11.42 30.65 22.54
CA LEU A 601 12.81 30.20 22.66
C LEU A 601 13.01 29.15 23.76
N ALA A 602 12.39 29.33 24.93
CA ALA A 602 12.44 28.38 26.02
C ALA A 602 11.76 27.05 25.65
N THR A 603 10.57 27.11 25.04
CA THR A 603 9.82 25.92 24.62
C THR A 603 10.52 25.19 23.48
N ALA A 604 11.11 25.90 22.51
CA ALA A 604 11.89 25.29 21.43
C ALA A 604 13.13 24.56 21.97
N SER A 605 13.85 25.17 22.92
CA SER A 605 15.00 24.57 23.59
C SER A 605 14.60 23.30 24.38
N PHE A 606 13.55 23.39 25.19
CA PHE A 606 13.04 22.28 25.99
C PHE A 606 12.52 21.13 25.11
N THR A 607 11.75 21.44 24.06
CA THR A 607 11.22 20.43 23.12
C THR A 607 12.34 19.75 22.34
N SER A 608 13.37 20.50 21.94
CA SER A 608 14.56 19.96 21.28
C SER A 608 15.31 18.99 22.20
N MET A 609 15.56 19.39 23.46
CA MET A 609 16.17 18.54 24.50
C MET A 609 15.36 17.27 24.75
N PHE A 610 14.05 17.38 24.95
CA PHE A 610 13.14 16.25 25.18
C PHE A 610 13.19 15.20 24.05
N ILE A 611 13.35 15.63 22.79
CA ILE A 611 13.46 14.71 21.64
C ILE A 611 14.87 14.09 21.55
N THR A 612 15.94 14.89 21.70
CA THR A 612 17.31 14.41 21.47
C THR A 612 17.91 13.61 22.62
N THR A 613 17.49 13.86 23.86
CA THR A 613 18.05 13.18 25.03
C THR A 613 17.40 11.79 25.19
N PRO A 614 18.19 10.70 25.34
CA PRO A 614 17.63 9.38 25.65
C PRO A 614 17.03 9.36 27.06
N GLY A 615 15.93 8.63 27.22
CA GLY A 615 15.21 8.42 28.49
C GLY A 615 13.86 9.13 28.55
N PHE A 616 13.73 10.35 28.01
CA PHE A 616 12.48 11.13 28.12
C PHE A 616 11.37 10.63 27.19
N LEU A 617 11.70 10.31 25.93
CA LEU A 617 10.74 9.73 25.00
C LEU A 617 10.40 8.29 25.39
N GLU A 618 11.41 7.51 25.79
CA GLU A 618 11.28 6.15 26.31
C GLU A 618 10.30 6.09 27.49
N MET A 619 10.52 6.90 28.54
CA MET A 619 9.61 6.96 29.69
C MET A 619 8.18 7.37 29.30
N ALA A 620 8.03 8.28 28.32
CA ALA A 620 6.71 8.66 27.83
C ALA A 620 6.02 7.52 27.07
N THR A 621 6.73 6.78 26.20
CA THR A 621 6.19 5.62 25.50
C THR A 621 5.91 4.45 26.44
N ASP A 622 6.72 4.23 27.48
CA ASP A 622 6.52 3.19 28.49
C ASP A 622 5.27 3.46 29.33
N VAL A 623 5.00 4.72 29.66
CA VAL A 623 3.74 5.13 30.31
C VAL A 623 2.54 4.94 29.38
N LEU A 624 2.65 5.25 28.08
CA LEU A 624 1.57 4.98 27.12
C LEU A 624 1.35 3.48 26.88
N GLY A 625 2.42 2.67 26.87
CA GLY A 625 2.36 1.22 26.81
C GLY A 625 1.73 0.61 28.07
N THR A 626 2.12 1.08 29.26
CA THR A 626 1.60 0.57 30.53
C THR A 626 0.14 0.96 30.76
N VAL A 627 -0.23 2.22 30.48
CA VAL A 627 -1.58 2.74 30.75
C VAL A 627 -2.56 2.40 29.63
N PHE A 628 -2.17 2.58 28.37
CA PHE A 628 -3.07 2.44 27.22
C PHE A 628 -2.80 1.21 26.34
N ARG A 629 -1.75 0.42 26.61
CA ARG A 629 -1.25 -0.67 25.73
C ARG A 629 -0.99 -0.25 24.29
N MET A 630 -0.55 1.00 24.11
CA MET A 630 -0.13 1.50 22.80
C MET A 630 1.38 1.28 22.66
N SER A 631 1.78 0.32 21.83
CA SER A 631 3.18 0.15 21.42
C SER A 631 3.60 1.27 20.46
N PHE A 632 4.82 1.78 20.66
CA PHE A 632 5.46 2.79 19.81
C PHE A 632 6.92 2.41 19.60
N ASP A 633 7.39 2.42 18.36
CA ASP A 633 8.83 2.50 18.09
C ASP A 633 9.34 3.89 18.51
N VAL A 634 10.12 3.92 19.60
CA VAL A 634 10.70 5.15 20.16
C VAL A 634 11.73 5.77 19.23
N GLN A 635 12.46 4.97 18.45
CA GLN A 635 13.52 5.46 17.56
C GLN A 635 12.92 6.06 16.28
N GLU A 636 11.93 5.42 15.68
CA GLU A 636 11.15 6.00 14.58
C GLU A 636 10.41 7.27 15.07
N LEU A 637 9.74 7.23 16.23
CA LEU A 637 9.08 8.42 16.78
C LEU A 637 10.07 9.58 17.01
N ARG A 638 11.24 9.31 17.62
CA ARG A 638 12.33 10.28 17.80
C ARG A 638 12.81 10.83 16.47
N PHE A 639 13.06 9.98 15.48
CA PHE A 639 13.52 10.39 14.15
C PHE A 639 12.49 11.29 13.45
N ARG A 640 11.21 10.90 13.42
CA ARG A 640 10.14 11.68 12.78
C ARG A 640 9.91 13.02 13.49
N LEU A 641 9.98 13.07 14.82
CA LEU A 641 9.86 14.33 15.57
C LEU A 641 11.08 15.25 15.34
N ALA A 642 12.30 14.72 15.36
CA ALA A 642 13.53 15.51 15.28
C ALA A 642 13.67 16.30 13.96
N LEU A 643 13.12 15.80 12.86
CA LEU A 643 13.24 16.41 11.53
C LEU A 643 12.54 17.78 11.41
N ASP A 644 11.37 17.97 12.03
CA ASP A 644 10.57 19.22 11.95
C ASP A 644 10.67 20.13 13.19
N ARG A 645 11.54 19.82 14.15
CA ARG A 645 11.52 20.42 15.50
C ARG A 645 11.57 21.95 15.57
N TYR A 646 12.15 22.64 14.59
CA TYR A 646 12.25 24.11 14.60
C TYR A 646 11.22 24.82 13.70
N ILE A 647 10.76 24.19 12.60
CA ILE A 647 9.81 24.84 11.66
C ILE A 647 8.45 25.12 12.32
N VAL A 648 8.06 24.28 13.29
CA VAL A 648 6.88 24.49 14.15
C VAL A 648 6.95 25.84 14.86
N PHE A 649 8.07 26.15 15.52
CA PHE A 649 8.24 27.41 16.27
C PHE A 649 8.38 28.62 15.34
N VAL A 650 8.91 28.47 14.12
CA VAL A 650 8.83 29.52 13.10
C VAL A 650 7.38 29.80 12.70
N GLY A 651 6.53 28.77 12.61
CA GLY A 651 5.08 28.91 12.41
C GLY A 651 4.38 29.66 13.56
N VAL A 652 4.75 29.38 14.80
CA VAL A 652 4.30 30.15 15.98
C VAL A 652 4.71 31.62 15.84
N THR A 653 6.00 31.91 15.63
CA THR A 653 6.51 33.28 15.53
C THR A 653 5.84 34.08 14.43
N VAL A 654 5.60 33.50 13.25
CA VAL A 654 4.86 34.18 12.17
C VAL A 654 3.40 34.45 12.56
N ALA A 655 2.72 33.51 13.23
CA ALA A 655 1.38 33.75 13.75
C ALA A 655 1.33 34.85 14.83
N SER A 656 2.33 34.90 15.72
CA SER A 656 2.48 35.95 16.72
C SER A 656 2.70 37.32 16.09
N LEU A 657 3.58 37.44 15.09
CA LEU A 657 3.82 38.69 14.35
C LEU A 657 2.58 39.15 13.57
N VAL A 658 1.84 38.23 12.95
CA VAL A 658 0.57 38.53 12.26
C VAL A 658 -0.50 38.96 13.27
N HIS A 659 -0.53 38.36 14.46
CA HIS A 659 -1.46 38.74 15.52
C HIS A 659 -1.18 40.15 16.05
N THR A 660 0.06 40.46 16.45
CA THR A 660 0.43 41.79 16.95
C THR A 660 0.24 42.87 15.89
N ALA A 661 0.58 42.60 14.63
CA ALA A 661 0.29 43.52 13.51
C ALA A 661 -1.21 43.74 13.24
N THR A 662 -2.09 42.86 13.70
CA THR A 662 -3.55 43.11 13.71
C THR A 662 -4.06 43.81 14.97
N LEU A 663 -3.28 43.87 16.06
CA LEU A 663 -3.67 44.55 17.30
C LEU A 663 -3.20 46.01 17.38
N THR A 664 -2.01 46.32 16.87
CA THR A 664 -1.40 47.67 16.99
C THR A 664 -1.86 48.66 15.92
N ASP A 665 -2.80 48.25 15.07
CA ASP A 665 -3.19 48.87 13.79
C ASP A 665 -2.01 49.29 12.88
N ALA A 666 -0.82 48.72 13.10
CA ALA A 666 0.33 48.74 12.18
C ALA A 666 0.09 47.91 10.90
N ARG A 667 -1.18 47.81 10.51
CA ARG A 667 -1.78 47.12 9.38
C ARG A 667 -1.24 47.61 8.04
N GLU A 668 -0.60 48.77 8.03
CA GLU A 668 0.16 49.31 6.88
C GLU A 668 1.40 48.46 6.53
N VAL A 669 2.14 47.97 7.54
CA VAL A 669 3.41 47.24 7.37
C VAL A 669 3.19 45.91 6.61
N PHE A 670 2.07 45.25 6.88
CA PHE A 670 1.70 43.99 6.22
C PHE A 670 0.62 44.15 5.15
N THR A 671 -0.18 45.23 5.13
CA THR A 671 -1.37 45.32 4.24
C THR A 671 -1.70 46.70 3.64
N THR A 672 -0.95 47.09 2.60
CA THR A 672 -1.49 47.68 1.34
C THR A 672 -2.10 49.10 1.32
N LYS A 673 -2.25 49.82 2.44
CA LYS A 673 -2.60 51.27 2.45
C LYS A 673 -1.78 51.94 3.55
N GLY A 674 -0.93 52.92 3.21
CA GLY A 674 -0.08 53.60 4.20
C GLY A 674 1.04 54.49 3.63
N SER A 675 2.06 53.89 3.00
CA SER A 675 3.25 54.62 2.50
C SER A 675 3.45 54.53 0.97
N PRO A 676 3.11 55.56 0.17
CA PRO A 676 2.93 55.41 -1.29
C PRO A 676 4.19 55.28 -2.18
N ARG A 677 5.42 55.17 -1.65
CA ARG A 677 6.65 55.32 -2.49
C ARG A 677 7.77 54.30 -2.27
N LEU A 678 8.01 53.81 -1.05
CA LEU A 678 9.10 52.86 -0.78
C LEU A 678 8.67 51.40 -1.01
N PHE A 679 7.48 50.99 -0.56
CA PHE A 679 7.11 49.58 -0.60
C PHE A 679 6.69 49.06 -1.98
N ASP A 680 6.03 49.89 -2.81
CA ASP A 680 5.55 49.43 -4.14
C ASP A 680 6.68 49.25 -5.17
N SER A 681 7.79 49.99 -5.05
CA SER A 681 9.03 49.66 -5.76
C SER A 681 9.81 48.49 -5.09
N GLY A 682 9.56 48.26 -3.80
CA GLY A 682 10.14 47.17 -3.01
C GLY A 682 9.55 45.78 -3.27
N ARG A 683 8.25 45.65 -3.59
CA ARG A 683 7.58 44.33 -3.77
C ARG A 683 8.27 43.47 -4.82
N PHE A 684 8.61 44.05 -5.97
CA PHE A 684 9.31 43.33 -7.05
C PHE A 684 10.73 42.91 -6.62
N ARG A 685 11.44 43.77 -5.89
CA ARG A 685 12.77 43.44 -5.32
C ARG A 685 12.68 42.29 -4.32
N PHE A 686 11.69 42.30 -3.42
CA PHE A 686 11.49 41.24 -2.43
C PHE A 686 11.05 39.92 -3.10
N TRP A 687 10.22 39.99 -4.14
CA TRP A 687 9.84 38.84 -4.96
C TRP A 687 11.05 38.21 -5.69
N ILE A 688 11.94 39.04 -6.25
CA ILE A 688 13.23 38.57 -6.80
C ILE A 688 14.07 37.92 -5.70
N ILE A 689 14.29 38.60 -4.57
CA ILE A 689 15.12 38.10 -3.46
C ILE A 689 14.61 36.74 -2.94
N CYS A 690 13.29 36.57 -2.77
CA CYS A 690 12.72 35.28 -2.39
C CYS A 690 12.84 34.21 -3.48
N SER A 691 12.67 34.57 -4.75
CA SER A 691 12.77 33.62 -5.87
C SER A 691 14.22 33.15 -6.08
N THR A 692 15.17 34.09 -6.10
CA THR A 692 16.62 33.81 -6.15
C THR A 692 17.08 33.07 -4.91
N GLY A 693 16.59 33.42 -3.71
CA GLY A 693 16.90 32.72 -2.47
C GLY A 693 16.38 31.28 -2.45
N LEU A 694 15.17 31.04 -2.96
CA LEU A 694 14.61 29.70 -3.12
C LEU A 694 15.37 28.89 -4.18
N ALA A 695 15.73 29.49 -5.32
CA ALA A 695 16.54 28.85 -6.35
C ALA A 695 17.95 28.50 -5.84
N LEU A 696 18.60 29.40 -5.10
CA LEU A 696 19.90 29.16 -4.47
C LEU A 696 19.81 28.08 -3.39
N PHE A 697 18.78 28.10 -2.54
CA PHE A 697 18.53 27.04 -1.56
C PHE A 697 18.39 25.67 -2.24
N LEU A 698 17.61 25.57 -3.31
CA LEU A 698 17.45 24.34 -4.07
C LEU A 698 18.77 23.93 -4.73
N PHE A 699 19.50 24.85 -5.37
CA PHE A 699 20.81 24.56 -5.97
C PHE A 699 21.81 24.02 -4.94
N VAL A 700 22.01 24.72 -3.82
CA VAL A 700 22.96 24.34 -2.77
C VAL A 700 22.56 23.04 -2.07
N THR A 701 21.27 22.85 -1.74
CA THR A 701 20.83 21.60 -1.08
C THR A 701 20.79 20.41 -2.02
N GLN A 702 20.61 20.60 -3.33
CA GLN A 702 20.68 19.50 -4.30
C GLN A 702 22.12 19.10 -4.60
N SER A 703 23.01 20.06 -4.88
CA SER A 703 24.43 19.81 -5.22
C SER A 703 25.31 19.45 -4.02
N GLY A 704 25.20 20.18 -2.90
CA GLY A 704 26.13 20.08 -1.77
C GLY A 704 25.82 18.99 -0.74
N LEU A 705 24.71 18.27 -0.86
CA LEU A 705 24.28 17.24 0.10
C LEU A 705 23.96 15.93 -0.63
N SER A 706 24.97 15.09 -0.84
CA SER A 706 24.91 13.88 -1.67
C SER A 706 24.20 12.68 -1.02
N SER A 707 23.88 12.71 0.29
CA SER A 707 23.24 11.59 1.00
C SER A 707 21.94 11.99 1.71
N LYS A 708 21.05 10.99 1.93
CA LYS A 708 19.83 11.14 2.74
C LYS A 708 20.18 11.53 4.20
N GLN A 709 21.23 10.94 4.77
CA GLN A 709 21.68 11.19 6.15
C GLN A 709 22.17 12.62 6.35
N SER A 710 23.06 13.11 5.47
CA SER A 710 23.60 14.48 5.53
C SER A 710 22.50 15.52 5.34
N TYR A 711 21.53 15.27 4.47
CA TYR A 711 20.37 16.15 4.34
C TYR A 711 19.49 16.13 5.60
N ASN A 712 19.21 14.96 6.17
CA ASN A 712 18.39 14.84 7.38
C ASN A 712 19.00 15.54 8.61
N ALA A 713 20.33 15.55 8.73
CA ALA A 713 21.02 16.29 9.79
C ALA A 713 20.91 17.82 9.62
N ALA A 714 20.99 18.32 8.37
CA ALA A 714 20.91 19.75 8.08
C ALA A 714 19.45 20.29 8.05
N HIS A 715 18.51 19.47 7.57
CA HIS A 715 17.11 19.83 7.28
C HIS A 715 16.39 20.61 8.41
N PRO A 716 16.45 20.21 9.70
CA PRO A 716 15.77 20.95 10.78
C PRO A 716 16.18 22.43 10.89
N TYR A 717 17.42 22.76 10.56
CA TYR A 717 17.98 24.09 10.68
C TYR A 717 17.76 24.98 9.45
N ILE A 718 17.40 24.39 8.31
CA ILE A 718 17.34 25.08 7.00
C ILE A 718 15.95 25.06 6.36
N SER A 719 15.03 24.19 6.80
CA SER A 719 13.70 23.99 6.19
C SER A 719 12.79 25.23 6.24
N TRP A 720 13.04 26.17 7.16
CA TRP A 720 12.32 27.43 7.26
C TRP A 720 12.61 28.39 6.10
N ILE A 721 13.80 28.32 5.48
CA ILE A 721 14.20 29.22 4.38
C ILE A 721 13.24 29.09 3.17
N PRO A 722 13.03 27.90 2.57
CA PRO A 722 12.08 27.75 1.46
C PRO A 722 10.63 27.95 1.88
N VAL A 723 10.24 27.58 3.10
CA VAL A 723 8.86 27.73 3.58
C VAL A 723 8.49 29.22 3.71
N LEU A 724 9.34 30.04 4.34
CA LEU A 724 9.11 31.48 4.43
C LEU A 724 9.19 32.16 3.05
N ALA A 725 10.09 31.72 2.16
CA ALA A 725 10.14 32.22 0.79
C ALA A 725 8.82 31.95 0.04
N LEU A 726 8.33 30.71 0.04
CA LEU A 726 7.07 30.32 -0.62
C LEU A 726 5.85 31.06 -0.04
N VAL A 727 5.74 31.13 1.28
CA VAL A 727 4.67 31.89 1.97
C VAL A 727 4.72 33.36 1.60
N THR A 728 5.90 33.98 1.58
CA THR A 728 6.04 35.41 1.30
C THR A 728 5.78 35.72 -0.19
N LEU A 729 6.26 34.88 -1.11
CA LEU A 729 5.95 34.98 -2.55
C LEU A 729 4.44 34.92 -2.81
N ARG A 730 3.72 33.99 -2.18
CA ARG A 730 2.26 33.86 -2.28
C ARG A 730 1.52 35.10 -1.75
N ASN A 731 2.04 35.74 -0.69
CA ASN A 731 1.44 36.93 -0.08
C ASN A 731 1.91 38.27 -0.70
N LEU A 732 2.93 38.31 -1.56
CA LEU A 732 3.41 39.55 -2.21
C LEU A 732 2.67 39.90 -3.52
N TYR A 733 2.24 38.90 -4.28
CA TYR A 733 1.63 39.10 -5.60
C TYR A 733 0.13 39.43 -5.48
N THR A 734 -0.26 40.66 -5.85
CA THR A 734 -1.61 41.21 -5.60
C THR A 734 -2.77 40.35 -6.17
N PRO A 735 -2.65 39.66 -7.32
CA PRO A 735 -3.66 38.68 -7.75
C PRO A 735 -3.71 37.43 -6.86
N ALA A 736 -2.58 36.89 -6.41
CA ALA A 736 -2.52 35.72 -5.51
C ALA A 736 -3.15 36.00 -4.13
N GLN A 737 -3.07 37.23 -3.64
CA GLN A 737 -3.79 37.66 -2.43
C GLN A 737 -5.33 37.53 -2.56
N LYS A 738 -5.87 37.62 -3.79
CA LYS A 738 -7.31 37.76 -4.07
C LYS A 738 -7.94 36.55 -4.73
N ILE A 739 -7.16 35.50 -5.02
CA ILE A 739 -7.56 34.37 -5.87
C ILE A 739 -6.89 33.10 -5.36
N PHE A 740 -7.66 32.01 -5.20
CA PHE A 740 -7.18 30.70 -4.78
C PHE A 740 -7.55 29.60 -5.78
N LEU A 741 -6.75 28.54 -5.84
CA LEU A 741 -7.01 27.36 -6.66
C LEU A 741 -8.03 26.45 -5.96
N ALA A 742 -9.20 26.24 -6.57
CA ALA A 742 -10.32 25.59 -5.90
C ALA A 742 -10.15 24.06 -5.74
N ILE A 743 -9.49 23.40 -6.70
CA ILE A 743 -9.19 21.96 -6.64
C ILE A 743 -8.20 21.67 -5.50
N PRO A 744 -7.03 22.35 -5.40
CA PRO A 744 -6.19 22.29 -4.21
C PRO A 744 -6.93 22.63 -2.91
N ALA A 745 -7.71 23.71 -2.85
CA ALA A 745 -8.44 24.04 -1.62
C ALA A 745 -9.45 22.96 -1.21
N ALA A 746 -10.00 22.19 -2.15
CA ALA A 746 -10.81 21.01 -1.85
C ALA A 746 -9.97 19.84 -1.30
N LEU A 747 -8.86 19.49 -1.96
CA LEU A 747 -7.95 18.42 -1.51
C LEU A 747 -7.31 18.73 -0.14
N GLY A 748 -6.91 19.98 0.10
CA GLY A 748 -6.27 20.39 1.35
C GLY A 748 -7.20 20.43 2.55
N ARG A 749 -8.52 20.57 2.34
CA ARG A 749 -9.50 20.35 3.42
C ARG A 749 -9.47 18.89 3.89
N ILE A 750 -9.31 17.93 2.99
CA ILE A 750 -9.25 16.49 3.25
C ILE A 750 -7.80 15.94 3.29
N SER A 751 -6.80 16.79 3.56
CA SER A 751 -5.38 16.41 3.43
C SER A 751 -4.95 15.34 4.43
N LEU A 752 -5.54 15.32 5.63
CA LEU A 752 -5.20 14.34 6.65
C LEU A 752 -5.83 12.98 6.30
N GLU A 753 -7.11 12.98 5.92
CA GLU A 753 -7.84 11.78 5.53
C GLU A 753 -7.23 11.14 4.28
N THR A 754 -6.86 11.93 3.26
CA THR A 754 -6.13 11.40 2.09
C THR A 754 -4.71 10.92 2.44
N TYR A 755 -3.99 11.56 3.36
CA TYR A 755 -2.66 11.10 3.78
C TYR A 755 -2.73 9.72 4.48
N VAL A 756 -3.79 9.46 5.25
CA VAL A 756 -3.92 8.18 5.97
C VAL A 756 -4.55 7.10 5.08
N LEU A 757 -5.55 7.43 4.26
CA LEU A 757 -6.22 6.44 3.39
C LEU A 757 -5.36 6.02 2.17
N GLN A 758 -4.31 6.76 1.80
CA GLN A 758 -3.44 6.36 0.68
C GLN A 758 -2.81 4.97 0.91
N TYR A 759 -2.59 4.61 2.17
CA TYR A 759 -1.93 3.38 2.61
C TYR A 759 -2.72 2.09 2.33
N HIS A 760 -4.04 2.19 2.12
CA HIS A 760 -4.94 1.03 1.97
C HIS A 760 -5.93 1.13 0.78
N ILE A 761 -5.94 2.23 0.01
CA ILE A 761 -6.83 2.41 -1.16
C ILE A 761 -6.05 2.72 -2.46
N TRP A 762 -4.82 3.22 -2.34
CA TRP A 762 -3.92 3.51 -3.46
C TRP A 762 -2.68 2.60 -3.44
N LEU A 763 -2.15 2.42 -2.23
CA LEU A 763 -1.08 1.50 -1.89
C LEU A 763 -1.66 0.33 -1.10
N GLY A 764 -0.88 -0.73 -0.98
CA GLY A 764 -1.15 -1.83 -0.07
C GLY A 764 0.14 -2.38 0.53
N GLY A 765 -0.01 -3.25 1.53
CA GLY A 765 1.10 -3.88 2.25
C GLY A 765 2.07 -2.87 2.85
N ASP A 766 1.64 -2.15 3.88
CA ASP A 766 2.41 -1.09 4.56
C ASP A 766 3.12 -0.13 3.60
N ALA A 767 2.36 0.37 2.63
CA ALA A 767 2.84 1.30 1.61
C ALA A 767 3.94 0.75 0.68
N THR A 768 4.16 -0.58 0.59
CA THR A 768 5.20 -1.17 -0.27
C THR A 768 4.70 -1.47 -1.69
N ALA A 769 3.45 -1.88 -1.84
CA ALA A 769 2.80 -2.17 -3.13
C ALA A 769 1.93 -1.01 -3.64
N ARG A 770 1.52 -1.06 -4.91
CA ARG A 770 0.33 -0.38 -5.46
C ARG A 770 -0.83 -1.36 -5.53
N LEU A 771 -2.05 -0.86 -5.37
CA LEU A 771 -3.26 -1.63 -5.66
C LEU A 771 -3.64 -1.52 -7.14
N THR A 772 -4.11 -2.63 -7.70
CA THR A 772 -4.70 -2.73 -9.03
C THR A 772 -6.03 -3.51 -8.95
N LEU A 773 -6.90 -3.34 -9.95
CA LEU A 773 -8.10 -4.18 -10.12
C LEU A 773 -7.80 -5.56 -10.74
N GLY A 774 -6.53 -5.90 -11.00
CA GLY A 774 -6.14 -7.07 -11.79
C GLY A 774 -6.56 -6.99 -13.26
N GLY A 775 -6.03 -7.86 -14.11
CA GLY A 775 -6.43 -8.05 -15.51
C GLY A 775 -6.11 -6.90 -16.50
N PHE A 776 -5.91 -5.67 -16.03
CA PHE A 776 -5.62 -4.50 -16.87
C PHE A 776 -4.13 -4.12 -16.94
N GLU A 777 -3.24 -4.92 -16.36
CA GLU A 777 -1.81 -4.63 -16.25
C GLU A 777 -1.10 -4.62 -17.62
N ASN A 778 -1.52 -5.50 -18.54
CA ASN A 778 -1.10 -5.52 -19.95
C ASN A 778 -2.16 -4.95 -20.91
N ALA A 779 -3.20 -4.28 -20.40
CA ALA A 779 -4.29 -3.76 -21.24
C ALA A 779 -3.91 -2.48 -21.99
N SER A 780 -4.70 -2.15 -23.02
CA SER A 780 -4.49 -0.95 -23.81
C SER A 780 -4.51 0.33 -22.96
N PHE A 781 -3.68 1.30 -23.32
CA PHE A 781 -3.49 2.59 -22.63
C PHE A 781 -4.78 3.27 -22.08
N PRO A 782 -5.92 3.33 -22.80
CA PRO A 782 -7.15 3.90 -22.23
C PRO A 782 -7.72 3.11 -21.03
N LEU A 783 -7.65 1.77 -21.03
CA LEU A 783 -8.16 0.95 -19.92
C LEU A 783 -7.34 1.15 -18.65
N PHE A 784 -6.01 1.17 -18.76
CA PHE A 784 -5.10 1.50 -17.66
C PHE A 784 -5.41 2.88 -17.04
N LEU A 785 -5.70 3.89 -17.87
CA LEU A 785 -6.11 5.22 -17.37
C LEU A 785 -7.47 5.21 -16.68
N ILE A 786 -8.45 4.47 -17.20
CA ILE A 786 -9.78 4.33 -16.59
C ILE A 786 -9.67 3.67 -15.21
N GLU A 787 -8.89 2.61 -15.09
CA GLU A 787 -8.65 1.89 -13.84
C GLU A 787 -8.11 2.83 -12.74
N LYS A 788 -7.03 3.55 -13.03
CA LYS A 788 -6.42 4.47 -12.04
C LYS A 788 -7.28 5.71 -11.77
N ALA A 789 -8.08 6.16 -12.73
CA ALA A 789 -9.07 7.22 -12.53
C ALA A 789 -10.22 6.77 -11.59
N LEU A 790 -10.71 5.53 -11.75
CA LEU A 790 -11.77 4.97 -10.91
C LEU A 790 -11.30 4.77 -9.47
N ILE A 791 -10.14 4.12 -9.26
CA ILE A 791 -9.54 3.94 -7.94
C ILE A 791 -9.30 5.31 -7.26
N THR A 792 -8.80 6.30 -8.00
CA THR A 792 -8.61 7.67 -7.49
C THR A 792 -9.91 8.36 -7.11
N THR A 793 -10.97 8.17 -7.89
CA THR A 793 -12.28 8.76 -7.61
C THR A 793 -12.90 8.16 -6.36
N LEU A 794 -12.79 6.83 -6.17
CA LEU A 794 -13.20 6.15 -4.95
C LEU A 794 -12.39 6.63 -3.73
N PHE A 795 -11.06 6.65 -3.82
CA PHE A 795 -10.16 7.15 -2.78
C PHE A 795 -10.53 8.57 -2.29
N LEU A 796 -10.70 9.52 -3.23
CA LEU A 796 -11.10 10.90 -2.88
C LEU A 796 -12.53 10.96 -2.32
N GLY A 797 -13.43 10.10 -2.80
CA GLY A 797 -14.78 9.92 -2.26
C GLY A 797 -14.77 9.46 -0.80
N MET A 798 -14.00 8.42 -0.48
CA MET A 798 -13.88 7.88 0.88
C MET A 798 -13.18 8.85 1.84
N ALA A 799 -12.17 9.59 1.39
CA ALA A 799 -11.58 10.68 2.18
C ALA A 799 -12.59 11.80 2.48
N ALA A 800 -13.39 12.22 1.49
CA ALA A 800 -14.43 13.22 1.68
C ALA A 800 -15.63 12.73 2.51
N LEU A 801 -15.95 11.43 2.48
CA LEU A 801 -16.92 10.78 3.36
C LEU A 801 -16.43 10.83 4.81
N THR A 802 -15.23 10.31 5.05
CA THR A 802 -14.58 10.29 6.38
C THR A 802 -14.46 11.69 6.98
N HIS A 803 -14.03 12.68 6.19
CA HIS A 803 -13.92 14.06 6.63
C HIS A 803 -15.24 14.69 7.09
N ARG A 804 -16.36 14.34 6.42
CA ARG A 804 -17.69 14.78 6.84
C ARG A 804 -18.07 14.12 8.15
N ALA A 805 -17.84 12.82 8.29
CA ALA A 805 -18.12 12.08 9.52
C ALA A 805 -17.32 12.62 10.73
N THR A 806 -15.99 12.73 10.63
CA THR A 806 -15.14 13.26 11.71
C THR A 806 -15.51 14.70 12.07
N ARG A 807 -15.88 15.54 11.09
CA ARG A 807 -16.40 16.89 11.34
C ARG A 807 -17.73 16.89 12.08
N THR A 808 -18.66 16.00 11.74
CA THR A 808 -19.94 15.86 12.44
C THR A 808 -19.73 15.41 13.89
N PHE A 809 -18.95 14.36 14.14
CA PHE A 809 -18.57 13.97 15.50
C PHE A 809 -17.94 15.14 16.28
N ALA A 810 -16.99 15.85 15.67
CA ALA A 810 -16.29 16.97 16.29
C ALA A 810 -17.20 18.18 16.64
N GLY A 811 -18.28 18.40 15.90
CA GLY A 811 -19.27 19.45 16.20
C GLY A 811 -20.33 19.02 17.21
N THR A 812 -20.74 17.75 17.16
CA THR A 812 -21.94 17.23 17.83
C THR A 812 -21.66 16.62 19.22
N LEU A 813 -20.44 16.17 19.49
CA LEU A 813 -20.05 15.59 20.79
C LEU A 813 -19.89 16.65 21.90
N SER A 814 -20.30 16.27 23.12
CA SER A 814 -19.96 16.97 24.36
C SER A 814 -18.59 16.52 24.90
N GLU A 815 -18.03 17.23 25.88
CA GLU A 815 -16.78 16.80 26.55
C GLU A 815 -16.91 15.39 27.16
N VAL A 816 -18.06 15.08 27.77
CA VAL A 816 -18.40 13.73 28.25
C VAL A 816 -18.45 12.71 27.10
N GLY A 817 -18.98 13.09 25.93
CA GLY A 817 -18.99 12.24 24.74
C GLY A 817 -17.60 11.90 24.21
N PHE A 818 -16.67 12.85 24.23
CA PHE A 818 -15.25 12.58 23.92
C PHE A 818 -14.60 11.68 24.97
N LEU A 819 -14.89 11.88 26.27
CA LEU A 819 -14.38 11.04 27.35
C LEU A 819 -14.84 9.58 27.20
N VAL A 820 -16.14 9.36 26.94
CA VAL A 820 -16.72 8.03 26.69
C VAL A 820 -16.08 7.37 25.47
N LEU A 821 -15.83 8.12 24.40
CA LEU A 821 -15.17 7.58 23.21
C LEU A 821 -13.70 7.20 23.46
N LEU A 822 -12.96 7.99 24.24
CA LEU A 822 -11.59 7.66 24.66
C LEU A 822 -11.55 6.41 25.54
N VAL A 823 -12.49 6.27 26.48
CA VAL A 823 -12.64 5.06 27.30
C VAL A 823 -13.01 3.85 26.44
N ALA A 824 -13.88 4.01 25.44
CA ALA A 824 -14.24 2.92 24.53
C ALA A 824 -13.06 2.45 23.66
N LEU A 825 -12.24 3.38 23.14
CA LEU A 825 -11.01 3.05 22.41
C LEU A 825 -9.97 2.36 23.32
N TRP A 826 -9.83 2.83 24.57
CA TRP A 826 -8.93 2.24 25.55
C TRP A 826 -9.34 0.82 25.94
N VAL A 827 -10.62 0.61 26.28
CA VAL A 827 -11.17 -0.72 26.58
C VAL A 827 -11.09 -1.64 25.35
N GLY A 828 -11.33 -1.11 24.15
CA GLY A 828 -11.13 -1.85 22.90
C GLY A 828 -9.69 -2.33 22.74
N ASN A 829 -8.70 -1.48 23.02
CA ASN A 829 -7.29 -1.86 22.97
C ASN A 829 -6.91 -2.88 24.06
N LEU A 830 -7.47 -2.76 25.26
CA LEU A 830 -7.29 -3.75 26.35
C LEU A 830 -7.95 -5.12 26.08
N ILE A 831 -8.88 -5.21 25.13
CA ILE A 831 -9.51 -6.47 24.68
C ILE A 831 -8.80 -7.04 23.44
N TYR A 832 -8.20 -6.17 22.61
CA TYR A 832 -7.46 -6.55 21.40
C TYR A 832 -6.02 -7.02 21.67
N THR A 833 -5.47 -6.72 22.85
CA THR A 833 -4.09 -7.02 23.28
C THR A 833 -4.01 -7.93 24.50
#